data_AF-A0A4V0XA37-F1
#
_entry.id   AF-A0A4V0XA37-F1
#
_cell.length_a   1.000
_cell.length_b   1.000
_cell.length_c   1.000
_cell.angle_alpha   90.00
_cell.angle_beta   90.00
_cell.angle_gamma   90.00
#
_symmetry.space_group_name_H-M   'P 1'
#
loop_
_entity.id
_entity.type
_entity.pdbx_description
1 polymer ?
#
loop_
_entity_poly.entity_id
_entity_poly.type
_entity_poly.pdbx_seq_one_letter_code
_entity_poly.pdbx_strand_id
1 'polypeptide(L)'
;MKFKDIVVNLVSGAMPTHRASYYIKRFAQENSVRRIASVLVIGLFIFQSVVVIFPPKATKAASGNDLIYGGIGEGTESSMKQNMINYLNKDSYGSAFFQLMGINQQYVQNNMKRGSISTNGWKYSMGHNAFGGPGCSVRFDQVPEFQGVSPFPGSESVYVGSPSCRWNQTSFVGLVGDKPVYVGGTWWNIGIIGDCGNIVLLPVAPPELPNCESVNLSAYSVLVGQPIVLTGVASAKATTRVKSVNMNYNLYKTAASEPTKNPPLESRVSNNVAFNNGKYIDSSGKSFTFSSPGSYTVRLAVTTPDEPAFRFGLPGSSVNSCAKTINVVEANKQIVCSQLGISNQQAVSFSSPFTPQLSGLAKTTGSQGTAYPSKFEYILLTEVSSNAPGQKVTYNGKTYQEKNPSGGKTRISQNVTYQNINASQFNDPTAGGSFDANDFTQNITSNSKSTNYLIILRVYNQAGQLSPDNVEGCYKSFSVGPEPLPEKIICKSLKVNLSPETAKLPNSPTFIGTAEKQGSGSLSPKTYQYNIYKKNSNKYEKLANMPISENSSSYENTKTKAYNFTETGEYKVTLTIVASDGSSTVEGKDGNGEDGCEQVFSLSPNPPQCISLSSVPSSIQSPPKEVEFTAVTQVDGGEMTSVTFNFGDGSPPQKINTKQLVNKIKHNYTLPGKYEAYLTFEATTGSVQTPPAQCKTTITVTDQKFIKLVANMTQLTEDGKPTDANGKTAKAGDVLRYQIGICNASGETIKNFVFEDNITDLLYYTDVVDAGGGEIISTTGANVLTWKPLDVPTLPQSKACSDENGKPIYENYTQVKEFKVKVKSPVPNTPLKAADPNGFDCEVTDEFRANRVSTPVACSTIKLIESRNPLPRTGSGWALGLIGFFAAASTFLFFRNRMLKKELELVEKLTEEEYGKS
;
A
#
# COMPACT_ATOMS: atom_id res chain seq x y z
N MET A 1 -35.69 -23.15 -93.69
CA MET A 1 -35.36 -24.19 -94.68
C MET A 1 -35.02 -25.45 -93.91
N LYS A 2 -35.76 -26.55 -94.13
CA LYS A 2 -35.64 -27.77 -93.31
C LYS A 2 -34.46 -28.60 -93.82
N PHE A 3 -33.77 -29.35 -92.95
CA PHE A 3 -32.68 -30.27 -93.33
C PHE A 3 -33.10 -31.24 -94.45
N LYS A 4 -34.39 -31.63 -94.45
CA LYS A 4 -35.04 -32.39 -95.54
C LYS A 4 -34.85 -31.74 -96.92
N ASP A 5 -34.90 -30.41 -97.01
CA ASP A 5 -34.78 -29.68 -98.28
C ASP A 5 -33.32 -29.65 -98.78
N ILE A 6 -32.34 -29.84 -97.89
CA ILE A 6 -30.91 -29.92 -98.23
C ILE A 6 -30.56 -31.32 -98.73
N VAL A 7 -31.06 -32.36 -98.05
CA VAL A 7 -30.85 -33.76 -98.46
C VAL A 7 -31.51 -34.04 -99.81
N VAL A 8 -32.73 -33.55 -100.04
CA VAL A 8 -33.46 -33.73 -101.32
C VAL A 8 -32.72 -33.07 -102.49
N ASN A 9 -32.13 -31.89 -102.30
CA ASN A 9 -31.42 -31.19 -103.38
C ASN A 9 -29.99 -31.72 -103.62
N LEU A 10 -29.40 -32.41 -102.63
CA LEU A 10 -28.11 -33.08 -102.77
C LEU A 10 -28.26 -34.40 -103.56
N VAL A 11 -29.32 -35.16 -103.28
CA VAL A 11 -29.65 -36.44 -103.96
C VAL A 11 -30.19 -36.22 -105.39
N SER A 12 -30.79 -35.07 -105.69
CA SER A 12 -31.32 -34.76 -107.03
C SER A 12 -30.29 -34.14 -107.99
N GLY A 13 -29.00 -34.09 -107.62
CA GLY A 13 -27.92 -33.51 -108.45
C GLY A 13 -28.03 -32.00 -108.72
N ALA A 14 -28.92 -31.30 -108.01
CA ALA A 14 -29.28 -29.90 -108.30
C ALA A 14 -28.65 -28.88 -107.35
N MET A 15 -27.53 -29.21 -106.68
CA MET A 15 -26.87 -28.30 -105.74
C MET A 15 -25.67 -27.57 -106.38
N PRO A 16 -25.72 -26.23 -106.53
CA PRO A 16 -24.58 -25.46 -107.04
C PRO A 16 -23.36 -25.55 -106.11
N THR A 17 -22.16 -25.70 -106.68
CA THR A 17 -20.88 -25.82 -105.95
C THR A 17 -20.61 -24.69 -104.93
N HIS A 18 -21.13 -23.48 -105.17
CA HIS A 18 -21.02 -22.38 -104.19
C HIS A 18 -21.79 -22.64 -102.89
N ARG A 19 -22.86 -23.44 -102.93
CA ARG A 19 -23.66 -23.81 -101.75
C ARG A 19 -23.03 -24.97 -100.98
N ALA A 20 -22.43 -25.93 -101.66
CA ALA A 20 -21.68 -27.02 -101.01
C ALA A 20 -20.47 -26.49 -100.21
N SER A 21 -19.70 -25.56 -100.79
CA SER A 21 -18.58 -24.89 -100.08
C SER A 21 -19.03 -24.06 -98.88
N TYR A 22 -20.23 -23.47 -98.92
CA TYR A 22 -20.82 -22.78 -97.78
C TYR A 22 -21.14 -23.76 -96.63
N TYR A 23 -21.65 -24.96 -96.93
CA TYR A 23 -21.93 -25.98 -95.92
C TYR A 23 -20.66 -26.64 -95.37
N ILE A 24 -19.64 -26.90 -96.18
CA ILE A 24 -18.33 -27.41 -95.72
C ILE A 24 -17.62 -26.40 -94.81
N LYS A 25 -17.67 -25.10 -95.13
CA LYS A 25 -17.18 -24.04 -94.23
C LYS A 25 -17.94 -24.01 -92.90
N ARG A 26 -19.23 -24.34 -92.93
CA ARG A 26 -20.08 -24.41 -91.73
C ARG A 26 -19.77 -25.64 -90.86
N PHE A 27 -19.41 -26.78 -91.47
CA PHE A 27 -18.86 -27.93 -90.78
C PHE A 27 -17.46 -27.66 -90.19
N ALA A 28 -16.61 -26.86 -90.85
CA ALA A 28 -15.32 -26.44 -90.28
C ALA A 28 -15.47 -25.50 -89.06
N GLN A 29 -16.53 -24.67 -89.03
CA GLN A 29 -16.87 -23.84 -87.86
C GLN A 29 -17.39 -24.66 -86.66
N GLU A 30 -17.82 -25.92 -86.84
CA GLU A 30 -18.28 -26.79 -85.75
C GLU A 30 -17.15 -27.24 -84.81
N ASN A 31 -15.90 -27.27 -85.26
CA ASN A 31 -14.76 -27.56 -84.37
C ASN A 31 -14.54 -26.42 -83.35
N SER A 32 -14.85 -25.18 -83.73
CA SER A 32 -14.85 -24.04 -82.79
C SER A 32 -15.97 -24.16 -81.76
N VAL A 33 -17.16 -24.61 -82.17
CA VAL A 33 -18.28 -24.82 -81.24
C VAL A 33 -17.98 -25.95 -80.25
N ARG A 34 -17.36 -27.05 -80.70
CA ARG A 34 -16.91 -28.14 -79.83
C ARG A 34 -15.80 -27.71 -78.85
N ARG A 35 -14.86 -26.87 -79.28
CA ARG A 35 -13.80 -26.31 -78.42
C ARG A 35 -14.37 -25.35 -77.38
N ILE A 36 -15.28 -24.45 -77.76
CA ILE A 36 -15.93 -23.52 -76.82
C ILE A 36 -16.80 -24.29 -75.82
N ALA A 37 -17.55 -25.29 -76.26
CA ALA A 37 -18.33 -26.14 -75.37
C ALA A 37 -17.44 -26.89 -74.36
N SER A 38 -16.28 -27.39 -74.79
CA SER A 38 -15.33 -28.08 -73.91
C SER A 38 -14.70 -27.14 -72.89
N VAL A 39 -14.34 -25.91 -73.30
CA VAL A 39 -13.82 -24.88 -72.40
C VAL A 39 -14.86 -24.46 -71.36
N LEU A 40 -16.14 -24.33 -71.75
CA LEU A 40 -17.22 -24.01 -70.81
C LEU A 40 -17.47 -25.15 -69.81
N VAL A 41 -17.40 -26.41 -70.24
CA VAL A 41 -17.54 -27.57 -69.35
C VAL A 41 -16.37 -27.68 -68.38
N ILE A 42 -15.14 -27.45 -68.84
CA ILE A 42 -13.94 -27.41 -67.97
C ILE A 42 -14.03 -26.25 -66.98
N GLY A 43 -14.45 -25.06 -67.43
CA GLY A 43 -14.70 -23.92 -66.55
C GLY A 43 -15.76 -24.19 -65.49
N LEU A 44 -16.83 -24.91 -65.85
CA LEU A 44 -17.85 -25.40 -64.92
C LEU A 44 -17.29 -26.38 -63.91
N PHE A 45 -16.47 -27.33 -64.34
CA PHE A 45 -15.84 -28.31 -63.44
C PHE A 45 -14.88 -27.65 -62.47
N ILE A 46 -14.08 -26.69 -62.93
CA ILE A 46 -13.19 -25.89 -62.09
C ILE A 46 -14.01 -25.07 -61.10
N PHE A 47 -15.08 -24.41 -61.54
CA PHE A 47 -15.94 -23.62 -60.66
C PHE A 47 -16.67 -24.48 -59.61
N GLN A 48 -17.22 -25.63 -60.02
CA GLN A 48 -17.83 -26.58 -59.09
C GLN A 48 -16.81 -27.15 -58.11
N SER A 49 -15.58 -27.44 -58.56
CA SER A 49 -14.49 -27.88 -57.70
C SER A 49 -14.09 -26.80 -56.69
N VAL A 50 -14.04 -25.53 -57.10
CA VAL A 50 -13.75 -24.40 -56.19
C VAL A 50 -14.85 -24.24 -55.15
N VAL A 51 -16.13 -24.39 -55.50
CA VAL A 51 -17.25 -24.29 -54.53
C VAL A 51 -17.30 -25.48 -53.56
N VAL A 52 -16.85 -26.67 -53.97
CA VAL A 52 -16.78 -27.86 -53.11
C VAL A 52 -15.53 -27.87 -52.22
N ILE A 53 -14.38 -27.44 -52.76
CA ILE A 53 -13.09 -27.40 -52.03
C ILE A 53 -13.04 -26.19 -51.09
N PHE A 54 -13.66 -25.08 -51.49
CA PHE A 54 -13.90 -23.91 -50.64
C PHE A 54 -15.40 -23.80 -50.42
N PRO A 55 -15.99 -24.61 -49.50
CA PRO A 55 -17.35 -24.33 -49.07
C PRO A 55 -17.39 -22.84 -48.69
N PRO A 56 -18.41 -22.07 -49.10
CA PRO A 56 -18.59 -20.75 -48.53
C PRO A 56 -18.66 -20.99 -47.02
N LYS A 57 -17.61 -20.60 -46.28
CA LYS A 57 -17.73 -20.40 -44.84
C LYS A 57 -18.96 -19.52 -44.76
N ALA A 58 -20.03 -20.02 -44.15
CA ALA A 58 -21.25 -19.25 -43.92
C ALA A 58 -20.75 -17.85 -43.60
N THR A 59 -21.08 -16.86 -44.43
CA THR A 59 -20.69 -15.49 -44.21
C THR A 59 -20.96 -15.29 -42.73
N LYS A 60 -19.89 -15.28 -41.91
CA LYS A 60 -19.98 -15.28 -40.45
C LYS A 60 -20.42 -13.86 -40.19
N ALA A 61 -21.70 -13.65 -40.40
CA ALA A 61 -22.37 -12.39 -40.24
C ALA A 61 -22.05 -12.06 -38.80
N ALA A 62 -21.22 -11.02 -38.65
CA ALA A 62 -20.88 -10.50 -37.36
C ALA A 62 -22.20 -10.41 -36.58
N SER A 63 -22.24 -11.16 -35.49
CA SER A 63 -23.45 -11.28 -34.71
C SER A 63 -23.64 -9.96 -33.98
N GLY A 64 -24.88 -9.51 -33.81
CA GLY A 64 -25.17 -8.46 -32.84
C GLY A 64 -24.73 -8.83 -31.41
N ASN A 65 -24.37 -10.10 -31.17
CA ASN A 65 -23.87 -10.63 -29.91
C ASN A 65 -22.32 -10.72 -29.83
N ASP A 66 -21.59 -10.21 -30.83
CA ASP A 66 -20.12 -10.19 -30.85
C ASP A 66 -19.58 -8.96 -30.09
N LEU A 67 -18.76 -9.14 -29.05
CA LEU A 67 -18.12 -8.02 -28.34
C LEU A 67 -17.20 -7.19 -29.25
N ILE A 68 -16.53 -7.86 -30.19
CA ILE A 68 -15.84 -7.21 -31.30
C ILE A 68 -16.58 -7.63 -32.55
N TYR A 69 -17.34 -6.72 -33.13
CA TYR A 69 -18.10 -6.98 -34.35
C TYR A 69 -17.18 -7.53 -35.46
N GLY A 70 -17.39 -8.79 -35.85
CA GLY A 70 -16.57 -9.50 -36.84
C GLY A 70 -15.26 -10.11 -36.31
N GLY A 71 -15.04 -10.05 -34.99
CA GLY A 71 -13.93 -10.69 -34.29
C GLY A 71 -12.55 -10.05 -34.51
N ILE A 72 -11.52 -10.75 -34.04
CA ILE A 72 -10.10 -10.41 -34.22
C ILE A 72 -9.40 -11.26 -35.29
N GLY A 73 -10.15 -12.17 -35.93
CA GLY A 73 -9.67 -13.11 -36.94
C GLY A 73 -9.12 -14.41 -36.36
N GLU A 74 -8.92 -15.42 -37.21
CA GLU A 74 -8.36 -16.74 -36.85
C GLU A 74 -6.95 -16.99 -37.43
N GLY A 75 -6.28 -15.91 -37.87
CA GLY A 75 -5.00 -15.90 -38.58
C GLY A 75 -3.77 -16.25 -37.72
N THR A 76 -2.62 -15.68 -38.07
CA THR A 76 -1.38 -15.84 -37.28
C THR A 76 -1.50 -15.12 -35.93
N GLU A 77 -0.72 -15.54 -34.92
CA GLU A 77 -0.72 -14.88 -33.60
C GLU A 77 -0.49 -13.37 -33.72
N SER A 78 0.50 -12.94 -34.53
CA SER A 78 0.80 -11.53 -34.75
C SER A 78 -0.39 -10.77 -35.37
N SER A 79 -1.10 -11.37 -36.32
CA SER A 79 -2.28 -10.74 -36.94
C SER A 79 -3.43 -10.57 -35.94
N MET A 80 -3.68 -11.60 -35.11
CA MET A 80 -4.73 -11.55 -34.09
C MET A 80 -4.40 -10.53 -32.99
N LYS A 81 -3.14 -10.50 -32.52
CA LYS A 81 -2.65 -9.49 -31.57
C LYS A 81 -2.82 -8.08 -32.14
N GLN A 82 -2.41 -7.86 -33.40
CA GLN A 82 -2.51 -6.55 -34.02
C GLN A 82 -3.97 -6.10 -34.19
N ASN A 83 -4.87 -6.99 -34.61
CA ASN A 83 -6.30 -6.67 -34.72
C ASN A 83 -6.91 -6.31 -33.37
N MET A 84 -6.53 -7.04 -32.31
CA MET A 84 -6.95 -6.71 -30.94
C MET A 84 -6.40 -5.36 -30.48
N ILE A 85 -5.13 -5.06 -30.73
CA ILE A 85 -4.51 -3.75 -30.42
C ILE A 85 -5.21 -2.62 -31.20
N ASN A 86 -5.54 -2.84 -32.47
CA ASN A 86 -6.27 -1.87 -33.28
C ASN A 86 -7.67 -1.59 -32.72
N TYR A 87 -8.36 -2.60 -32.19
CA TYR A 87 -9.63 -2.42 -31.49
C TYR A 87 -9.45 -1.63 -30.19
N LEU A 88 -8.43 -1.96 -29.39
CA LEU A 88 -8.12 -1.24 -28.15
C LEU A 88 -7.75 0.24 -28.38
N ASN A 89 -7.27 0.59 -29.58
CA ASN A 89 -6.96 1.97 -29.99
C ASN A 89 -8.18 2.78 -30.46
N LYS A 90 -9.37 2.19 -30.61
CA LYS A 90 -10.61 2.92 -30.94
C LYS A 90 -11.22 3.53 -29.68
N ASP A 91 -11.66 4.79 -29.77
CA ASP A 91 -11.99 5.65 -28.63
C ASP A 91 -13.25 5.23 -27.83
N SER A 92 -13.11 5.37 -26.52
CA SER A 92 -13.99 5.36 -25.32
C SER A 92 -15.01 4.26 -24.98
N TYR A 93 -15.64 3.50 -25.89
CA TYR A 93 -16.68 2.53 -25.46
C TYR A 93 -16.30 1.06 -25.64
N GLY A 94 -15.87 0.67 -26.84
CA GLY A 94 -15.54 -0.73 -27.14
C GLY A 94 -14.31 -1.23 -26.37
N SER A 95 -13.29 -0.39 -26.25
CA SER A 95 -12.05 -0.74 -25.55
C SER A 95 -12.18 -0.68 -24.02
N ALA A 96 -13.13 0.07 -23.48
CA ALA A 96 -13.30 0.27 -22.04
C ALA A 96 -13.64 -1.04 -21.32
N PHE A 97 -14.49 -1.89 -21.91
CA PHE A 97 -14.81 -3.19 -21.32
C PHE A 97 -13.60 -4.14 -21.32
N PHE A 98 -12.80 -4.16 -22.38
CA PHE A 98 -11.57 -4.97 -22.40
C PHE A 98 -10.54 -4.45 -21.41
N GLN A 99 -10.41 -3.13 -21.26
CA GLN A 99 -9.56 -2.51 -20.24
C GLN A 99 -10.04 -2.83 -18.81
N LEU A 100 -11.35 -2.81 -18.57
CA LEU A 100 -11.97 -3.25 -17.31
C LEU A 100 -11.62 -4.70 -16.99
N MET A 101 -11.62 -5.55 -18.01
CA MET A 101 -11.24 -6.95 -17.91
C MET A 101 -9.71 -7.16 -17.79
N GLY A 102 -8.90 -6.09 -17.69
CA GLY A 102 -7.44 -6.17 -17.56
C GLY A 102 -6.70 -6.43 -18.89
N ILE A 103 -7.40 -6.35 -20.02
CA ILE A 103 -6.86 -6.62 -21.35
C ILE A 103 -6.48 -5.29 -22.03
N ASN A 104 -5.22 -4.90 -21.86
CA ASN A 104 -4.63 -3.73 -22.52
C ASN A 104 -3.62 -4.16 -23.61
N GLN A 105 -3.07 -3.18 -24.34
CA GLN A 105 -2.15 -3.43 -25.45
C GLN A 105 -0.91 -4.21 -25.00
N GLN A 106 -0.33 -3.86 -23.86
CA GLN A 106 0.86 -4.52 -23.32
C GLN A 106 0.55 -5.97 -22.92
N TYR A 107 -0.62 -6.22 -22.34
CA TYR A 107 -1.07 -7.56 -21.99
C TYR A 107 -1.29 -8.42 -23.23
N VAL A 108 -1.93 -7.88 -24.28
CA VAL A 108 -2.12 -8.57 -25.57
C VAL A 108 -0.77 -8.91 -26.23
N GLN A 109 0.19 -8.00 -26.20
CA GLN A 109 1.52 -8.22 -26.80
C GLN A 109 2.32 -9.30 -26.04
N ASN A 110 2.39 -9.17 -24.72
CA ASN A 110 3.35 -9.91 -23.89
C ASN A 110 2.79 -11.19 -23.26
N ASN A 111 1.48 -11.24 -23.02
CA ASN A 111 0.87 -12.27 -22.19
C ASN A 111 -0.28 -13.01 -22.88
N MET A 112 -0.60 -12.69 -24.15
CA MET A 112 -1.55 -13.48 -24.94
C MET A 112 -0.84 -14.27 -26.02
N LYS A 113 -1.32 -15.50 -26.30
CA LYS A 113 -0.79 -16.37 -27.36
C LYS A 113 -1.92 -16.98 -28.15
N ARG A 114 -1.68 -17.34 -29.41
CA ARG A 114 -2.68 -18.05 -30.21
C ARG A 114 -2.90 -19.44 -29.60
N GLY A 115 -4.14 -19.76 -29.28
CA GLY A 115 -4.52 -21.01 -28.62
C GLY A 115 -5.89 -21.51 -29.03
N SER A 116 -6.23 -22.69 -28.52
CA SER A 116 -7.57 -23.29 -28.64
C SER A 116 -8.36 -23.03 -27.37
N ILE A 117 -9.59 -22.54 -27.51
CA ILE A 117 -10.54 -22.25 -26.44
C ILE A 117 -11.63 -23.33 -26.50
N SER A 118 -11.63 -24.28 -25.57
CA SER A 118 -12.68 -25.32 -25.49
C SER A 118 -13.93 -24.84 -24.77
N THR A 119 -15.12 -25.28 -25.16
CA THR A 119 -16.37 -24.92 -24.47
C THR A 119 -16.57 -25.63 -23.13
N ASN A 120 -15.84 -26.71 -22.85
CA ASN A 120 -15.99 -27.54 -21.63
C ASN A 120 -14.99 -27.20 -20.50
N GLY A 121 -14.08 -26.25 -20.71
CA GLY A 121 -13.01 -25.91 -19.75
C GLY A 121 -13.03 -24.48 -19.23
N TRP A 122 -13.91 -23.63 -19.74
CA TRP A 122 -14.02 -22.22 -19.37
C TRP A 122 -15.33 -22.01 -18.62
N LYS A 123 -15.28 -21.24 -17.54
CA LYS A 123 -16.43 -21.03 -16.66
C LYS A 123 -17.46 -20.11 -17.31
N TYR A 124 -16.99 -19.00 -17.86
CA TYR A 124 -17.85 -17.97 -18.44
C TYR A 124 -17.44 -17.64 -19.87
N SER A 125 -18.42 -17.23 -20.66
CA SER A 125 -18.24 -16.47 -21.89
C SER A 125 -19.12 -15.23 -21.87
N MET A 126 -18.74 -14.20 -22.62
CA MET A 126 -19.34 -12.88 -22.61
C MET A 126 -19.73 -12.41 -24.01
N GLY A 127 -20.89 -11.76 -24.15
CA GLY A 127 -21.38 -11.20 -25.42
C GLY A 127 -22.42 -10.09 -25.18
N HIS A 128 -22.80 -9.36 -26.23
CA HIS A 128 -23.70 -8.20 -26.09
C HIS A 128 -25.17 -8.51 -25.77
N ASN A 129 -25.63 -9.73 -26.06
CA ASN A 129 -27.02 -10.14 -25.87
C ASN A 129 -27.10 -11.43 -25.06
N ALA A 130 -28.22 -11.62 -24.35
CA ALA A 130 -28.56 -12.89 -23.72
C ALA A 130 -28.44 -14.04 -24.73
N PHE A 131 -27.95 -15.17 -24.26
CA PHE A 131 -27.66 -16.34 -25.08
C PHE A 131 -28.00 -17.64 -24.35
N GLY A 132 -28.26 -18.68 -25.15
CA GLY A 132 -28.76 -19.96 -24.66
C GLY A 132 -30.25 -19.92 -24.30
N GLY A 133 -30.74 -21.01 -23.72
CA GLY A 133 -32.10 -21.08 -23.17
C GLY A 133 -32.25 -20.30 -21.85
N PRO A 134 -33.45 -20.30 -21.26
CA PRO A 134 -33.69 -19.67 -19.96
C PRO A 134 -32.69 -20.15 -18.90
N GLY A 135 -32.03 -19.21 -18.22
CA GLY A 135 -31.03 -19.50 -17.17
C GLY A 135 -29.60 -19.76 -17.66
N CYS A 136 -29.35 -19.73 -18.97
CA CYS A 136 -28.01 -19.96 -19.54
C CYS A 136 -27.06 -18.77 -19.42
N SER A 137 -27.60 -17.55 -19.41
CA SER A 137 -26.82 -16.32 -19.26
C SER A 137 -27.57 -15.32 -18.38
N VAL A 138 -26.79 -14.51 -17.69
CA VAL A 138 -27.23 -13.41 -16.82
C VAL A 138 -26.50 -12.14 -17.24
N ARG A 139 -26.97 -10.96 -16.82
CA ARG A 139 -26.21 -9.73 -17.08
C ARG A 139 -24.89 -9.73 -16.29
N PHE A 140 -23.87 -9.07 -16.79
CA PHE A 140 -22.53 -9.04 -16.19
C PHE A 140 -22.53 -8.56 -14.73
N ASP A 141 -23.32 -7.55 -14.42
CA ASP A 141 -23.53 -7.00 -13.07
C ASP A 141 -24.26 -7.95 -12.11
N GLN A 142 -24.95 -8.98 -12.64
CA GLN A 142 -25.65 -9.99 -11.85
C GLN A 142 -24.77 -11.19 -11.49
N VAL A 143 -23.55 -11.27 -12.05
CA VAL A 143 -22.62 -12.34 -11.75
C VAL A 143 -21.98 -12.08 -10.37
N PRO A 144 -22.11 -13.00 -9.40
CA PRO A 144 -21.57 -12.82 -8.04
C PRO A 144 -20.08 -12.44 -8.02
N GLU A 145 -19.27 -13.03 -8.91
CA GLU A 145 -17.84 -12.76 -9.01
C GLU A 145 -17.48 -11.42 -9.69
N PHE A 146 -18.44 -10.60 -10.10
CA PHE A 146 -18.22 -9.24 -10.59
C PHE A 146 -18.93 -8.17 -9.76
N GLN A 147 -19.59 -8.56 -8.66
CA GLN A 147 -20.23 -7.62 -7.74
C GLN A 147 -19.18 -6.73 -7.07
N GLY A 148 -19.31 -5.40 -7.26
CA GLY A 148 -18.37 -4.40 -6.74
C GLY A 148 -17.37 -3.85 -7.77
N VAL A 149 -17.33 -4.39 -8.99
CA VAL A 149 -16.69 -3.70 -10.12
C VAL A 149 -17.57 -2.50 -10.49
N SER A 150 -17.03 -1.28 -10.42
CA SER A 150 -17.81 -0.08 -10.75
C SER A 150 -18.41 -0.24 -12.16
N PRO A 151 -19.73 -0.16 -12.32
CA PRO A 151 -20.33 -0.19 -13.65
C PRO A 151 -19.78 0.99 -14.45
N PHE A 152 -19.31 0.70 -15.65
CA PHE A 152 -18.98 1.71 -16.65
C PHE A 152 -20.16 1.76 -17.64
N PRO A 153 -20.37 2.90 -18.34
CA PRO A 153 -21.36 2.96 -19.40
C PRO A 153 -21.14 1.80 -20.39
N GLY A 154 -22.12 0.89 -20.45
CA GLY A 154 -22.09 -0.27 -21.35
C GLY A 154 -21.84 -1.65 -20.74
N SER A 155 -21.44 -1.77 -19.47
CA SER A 155 -21.39 -3.09 -18.81
C SER A 155 -22.78 -3.73 -18.66
N GLU A 156 -23.84 -2.93 -18.69
CA GLU A 156 -25.25 -3.35 -18.69
C GLU A 156 -25.67 -4.07 -19.97
N SER A 157 -24.90 -3.88 -21.05
CA SER A 157 -25.09 -4.50 -22.36
C SER A 157 -24.21 -5.73 -22.57
N VAL A 158 -23.70 -6.34 -21.49
CA VAL A 158 -22.91 -7.58 -21.56
C VAL A 158 -23.60 -8.68 -20.77
N TYR A 159 -23.82 -9.80 -21.42
CA TYR A 159 -24.35 -11.02 -20.84
C TYR A 159 -23.23 -12.03 -20.65
N VAL A 160 -23.30 -12.74 -19.54
CA VAL A 160 -22.30 -13.72 -19.07
C VAL A 160 -23.00 -15.04 -18.81
N GLY A 161 -22.41 -16.13 -19.30
CA GLY A 161 -23.01 -17.45 -19.21
C GLY A 161 -22.02 -18.54 -19.55
N SER A 162 -22.40 -19.81 -19.37
CA SER A 162 -21.48 -20.91 -19.70
C SER A 162 -21.23 -20.96 -21.22
N PRO A 163 -19.98 -21.12 -21.68
CA PRO A 163 -19.66 -21.28 -23.10
C PRO A 163 -20.44 -22.44 -23.75
N SER A 164 -20.67 -23.54 -23.00
CA SER A 164 -21.44 -24.70 -23.45
C SER A 164 -22.91 -24.40 -23.78
N CYS A 165 -23.48 -23.37 -23.15
CA CYS A 165 -24.86 -22.94 -23.40
C CYS A 165 -24.99 -22.06 -24.64
N ARG A 166 -23.88 -21.53 -25.14
CA ARG A 166 -23.84 -20.56 -26.23
C ARG A 166 -23.55 -21.22 -27.57
N TRP A 167 -22.69 -22.24 -27.57
CA TRP A 167 -22.20 -22.85 -28.78
C TRP A 167 -22.28 -24.38 -28.72
N ASN A 168 -22.83 -24.97 -29.77
CA ASN A 168 -22.78 -26.41 -30.00
C ASN A 168 -21.39 -26.89 -30.49
N GLN A 169 -20.48 -25.96 -30.76
CA GLN A 169 -19.10 -26.24 -31.16
C GLN A 169 -18.21 -26.51 -29.93
N THR A 170 -17.26 -27.43 -30.06
CA THR A 170 -16.43 -27.91 -28.93
C THR A 170 -15.18 -27.06 -28.67
N SER A 171 -14.69 -26.32 -29.67
CA SER A 171 -13.54 -25.42 -29.53
C SER A 171 -13.46 -24.32 -30.58
N PHE A 172 -12.87 -23.19 -30.20
CA PHE A 172 -12.60 -22.01 -31.05
C PHE A 172 -11.11 -21.69 -31.11
N VAL A 173 -10.65 -21.08 -32.20
CA VAL A 173 -9.32 -20.44 -32.26
C VAL A 173 -9.42 -19.06 -31.61
N GLY A 174 -8.45 -18.70 -30.78
CA GLY A 174 -8.45 -17.41 -30.10
C GLY A 174 -7.10 -17.00 -29.56
N LEU A 175 -7.05 -15.85 -28.91
CA LEU A 175 -5.93 -15.44 -28.06
C LEU A 175 -6.20 -15.92 -26.64
N VAL A 176 -5.26 -16.64 -26.03
CA VAL A 176 -5.35 -17.14 -24.66
C VAL A 176 -4.24 -16.49 -23.83
N GLY A 177 -4.61 -15.94 -22.68
CA GLY A 177 -3.72 -15.35 -21.70
C GLY A 177 -2.87 -16.40 -20.99
N ASP A 178 -1.56 -16.19 -20.88
CA ASP A 178 -0.64 -17.04 -20.13
C ASP A 178 -0.38 -16.54 -18.69
N LYS A 179 -0.80 -15.31 -18.37
CA LYS A 179 -0.84 -14.76 -17.01
C LYS A 179 -2.26 -14.36 -16.64
N PRO A 180 -2.74 -14.68 -15.42
CA PRO A 180 -4.07 -14.29 -15.02
C PRO A 180 -4.18 -12.79 -14.76
N VAL A 181 -5.40 -12.27 -14.85
CA VAL A 181 -5.75 -10.88 -14.51
C VAL A 181 -6.74 -10.86 -13.34
N TYR A 182 -6.74 -9.78 -12.57
CA TYR A 182 -7.62 -9.63 -11.41
C TYR A 182 -8.83 -8.76 -11.75
N VAL A 183 -10.04 -9.33 -11.69
CA VAL A 183 -11.29 -8.63 -11.99
C VAL A 183 -12.40 -9.14 -11.08
N GLY A 184 -13.14 -8.24 -10.44
CA GLY A 184 -14.30 -8.60 -9.60
C GLY A 184 -13.98 -9.39 -8.34
N GLY A 185 -12.78 -9.26 -7.80
CA GLY A 185 -12.38 -10.02 -6.62
C GLY A 185 -11.90 -11.44 -6.93
N THR A 186 -11.88 -11.83 -8.21
CA THR A 186 -11.41 -13.14 -8.68
C THR A 186 -10.27 -12.97 -9.67
N TRP A 187 -9.34 -13.92 -9.68
CA TRP A 187 -8.31 -13.98 -10.71
C TRP A 187 -8.77 -14.86 -11.86
N TRP A 188 -8.54 -14.41 -13.08
CA TRP A 188 -9.04 -15.05 -14.28
C TRP A 188 -7.90 -15.30 -15.26
N ASN A 189 -7.79 -16.52 -15.75
CA ASN A 189 -7.24 -16.71 -17.09
C ASN A 189 -8.29 -16.24 -18.09
N ILE A 190 -7.84 -15.54 -19.13
CA ILE A 190 -8.69 -14.90 -20.12
C ILE A 190 -8.40 -15.47 -21.50
N GLY A 191 -9.44 -15.69 -22.29
CA GLY A 191 -9.33 -15.91 -23.73
C GLY A 191 -10.21 -14.96 -24.51
N ILE A 192 -9.83 -14.66 -25.74
CA ILE A 192 -10.61 -13.89 -26.72
C ILE A 192 -10.81 -14.76 -27.95
N ILE A 193 -12.05 -15.05 -28.27
CA ILE A 193 -12.40 -15.88 -29.42
C ILE A 193 -12.15 -15.10 -30.71
N GLY A 194 -11.43 -15.72 -31.65
CA GLY A 194 -10.99 -15.09 -32.90
C GLY A 194 -12.15 -14.61 -33.78
N ASP A 195 -13.22 -15.40 -33.87
CA ASP A 195 -14.36 -15.14 -34.76
C ASP A 195 -15.30 -14.01 -34.33
N CYS A 196 -15.42 -13.78 -33.02
CA CYS A 196 -16.46 -12.90 -32.46
C CYS A 196 -15.94 -11.91 -31.41
N GLY A 197 -14.65 -12.01 -31.04
CA GLY A 197 -14.06 -11.18 -29.99
C GLY A 197 -14.62 -11.42 -28.59
N ASN A 198 -15.48 -12.43 -28.42
CA ASN A 198 -16.09 -12.73 -27.13
C ASN A 198 -15.03 -13.21 -26.15
N ILE A 199 -15.14 -12.71 -24.92
CA ILE A 199 -14.24 -13.06 -23.84
C ILE A 199 -14.70 -14.39 -23.24
N VAL A 200 -13.75 -15.23 -22.90
CA VAL A 200 -13.96 -16.41 -22.05
C VAL A 200 -13.12 -16.28 -20.80
N LEU A 201 -13.67 -16.72 -19.66
CA LEU A 201 -13.01 -16.63 -18.37
C LEU A 201 -12.94 -17.98 -17.66
N LEU A 202 -11.77 -18.28 -17.12
CA LEU A 202 -11.51 -19.43 -16.29
C LEU A 202 -10.97 -18.93 -14.95
N PRO A 203 -11.67 -19.17 -13.83
CA PRO A 203 -11.23 -18.70 -12.52
C PRO A 203 -9.95 -19.43 -12.14
N VAL A 204 -9.01 -18.69 -11.58
CA VAL A 204 -7.76 -19.21 -11.02
C VAL A 204 -7.56 -18.64 -9.63
N ALA A 205 -6.74 -19.31 -8.82
CA ALA A 205 -6.36 -18.78 -7.51
C ALA A 205 -5.53 -17.48 -7.66
N PRO A 206 -5.63 -16.53 -6.70
CA PRO A 206 -4.78 -15.34 -6.70
C PRO A 206 -3.28 -15.65 -6.80
N PRO A 207 -2.50 -14.93 -7.63
CA PRO A 207 -1.07 -14.82 -7.43
C PRO A 207 -0.83 -14.05 -6.12
N GLU A 208 -0.15 -14.69 -5.18
CA GLU A 208 0.14 -14.10 -3.88
C GLU A 208 1.19 -12.98 -4.04
N LEU A 209 0.78 -11.70 -3.94
CA LEU A 209 1.66 -10.53 -4.06
C LEU A 209 2.44 -10.26 -2.76
N PRO A 210 3.69 -9.75 -2.84
CA PRO A 210 4.45 -9.34 -1.66
C PRO A 210 3.92 -8.03 -1.05
N ASN A 211 3.69 -8.02 0.26
CA ASN A 211 3.23 -6.86 1.02
C ASN A 211 4.32 -6.35 1.97
N CYS A 212 4.41 -5.03 2.12
CA CYS A 212 5.24 -4.41 3.15
C CYS A 212 4.75 -4.83 4.56
N GLU A 213 5.67 -5.30 5.40
CA GLU A 213 5.37 -5.80 6.75
C GLU A 213 5.75 -4.75 7.80
N SER A 214 6.98 -4.24 7.74
CA SER A 214 7.47 -3.24 8.70
C SER A 214 8.66 -2.44 8.17
N VAL A 215 8.77 -1.19 8.61
CA VAL A 215 10.02 -0.43 8.62
C VAL A 215 10.49 -0.23 10.07
N ASN A 216 11.76 -0.55 10.33
CA ASN A 216 12.37 -0.45 11.65
C ASN A 216 13.35 0.73 11.68
N LEU A 217 13.38 1.42 12.82
CA LEU A 217 14.28 2.54 13.10
C LEU A 217 15.26 2.15 14.19
N SER A 218 16.50 2.65 14.12
CA SER A 218 17.46 2.53 15.22
C SER A 218 17.13 3.41 16.43
N ALA A 219 16.40 4.53 16.25
CA ALA A 219 15.96 5.44 17.31
C ALA A 219 14.76 6.29 16.88
N TYR A 220 13.86 6.67 17.79
CA TYR A 220 12.69 7.50 17.48
C TYR A 220 12.90 9.00 17.73
N SER A 221 13.89 9.34 18.55
CA SER A 221 14.33 10.71 18.79
C SER A 221 15.84 10.77 18.72
N VAL A 222 16.38 11.71 17.96
CA VAL A 222 17.83 11.89 17.77
C VAL A 222 18.20 13.37 17.89
N LEU A 223 19.41 13.64 18.36
CA LEU A 223 19.96 15.00 18.31
C LEU A 223 20.33 15.34 16.86
N VAL A 224 20.27 16.62 16.49
CA VAL A 224 20.79 17.10 15.20
C VAL A 224 22.21 16.57 14.97
N GLY A 225 22.46 15.99 13.78
CA GLY A 225 23.74 15.36 13.41
C GLY A 225 23.92 13.88 13.77
N GLN A 226 23.05 13.26 14.58
CA GLN A 226 23.09 11.81 14.85
C GLN A 226 22.43 11.01 13.71
N PRO A 227 23.09 9.97 13.15
CA PRO A 227 22.51 9.14 12.09
C PRO A 227 21.43 8.19 12.62
N ILE A 228 20.41 7.94 11.80
CA ILE A 228 19.40 6.91 12.04
C ILE A 228 19.49 5.85 10.94
N VAL A 229 19.48 4.57 11.32
CA VAL A 229 19.54 3.44 10.41
C VAL A 229 18.16 2.81 10.29
N LEU A 230 17.79 2.44 9.06
CA LEU A 230 16.52 1.80 8.74
C LEU A 230 16.70 0.44 8.07
N THR A 231 15.83 -0.48 8.43
CA THR A 231 15.68 -1.78 7.78
C THR A 231 14.21 -2.04 7.47
N GLY A 232 13.99 -2.90 6.48
CA GLY A 232 12.68 -3.11 5.88
C GLY A 232 12.38 -4.59 5.78
N VAL A 233 11.13 -4.94 6.02
CA VAL A 233 10.63 -6.31 5.87
C VAL A 233 9.39 -6.28 5.00
N ALA A 234 9.36 -7.16 4.01
CA ALA A 234 8.16 -7.48 3.25
C ALA A 234 7.88 -8.98 3.36
N SER A 235 6.63 -9.37 3.22
CA SER A 235 6.20 -10.76 3.33
C SER A 235 5.40 -11.15 2.09
N ALA A 236 5.47 -12.42 1.70
CA ALA A 236 4.57 -13.01 0.72
C ALA A 236 4.17 -14.40 1.21
N LYS A 237 2.93 -14.82 0.95
CA LYS A 237 2.58 -16.24 1.09
C LYS A 237 3.30 -17.04 -0.02
N ALA A 238 3.58 -18.31 0.26
CA ALA A 238 4.52 -19.12 -0.51
C ALA A 238 4.02 -19.40 -1.94
N THR A 239 4.46 -18.58 -2.92
CA THR A 239 4.39 -18.91 -4.35
C THR A 239 5.75 -18.83 -5.03
N THR A 240 5.98 -19.71 -5.99
CA THR A 240 7.21 -19.81 -6.81
C THR A 240 7.38 -18.67 -7.83
N ARG A 241 6.54 -17.62 -7.79
CA ARG A 241 6.43 -16.63 -8.88
C ARG A 241 7.19 -15.32 -8.68
N VAL A 242 7.49 -14.88 -7.45
CA VAL A 242 8.22 -13.61 -7.17
C VAL A 242 9.54 -13.87 -6.44
N LYS A 243 10.66 -13.86 -7.18
CA LYS A 243 11.99 -14.23 -6.66
C LYS A 243 12.67 -13.13 -5.83
N SER A 244 12.37 -11.87 -6.12
CA SER A 244 12.94 -10.71 -5.44
C SER A 244 12.00 -9.50 -5.47
N VAL A 245 12.25 -8.55 -4.57
CA VAL A 245 11.55 -7.26 -4.48
C VAL A 245 12.54 -6.10 -4.36
N ASN A 246 12.10 -4.89 -4.70
CA ASN A 246 12.80 -3.65 -4.41
C ASN A 246 12.11 -2.95 -3.23
N MET A 247 12.91 -2.39 -2.31
CA MET A 247 12.45 -1.68 -1.11
C MET A 247 12.89 -0.22 -1.15
N ASN A 248 11.94 0.70 -1.18
CA ASN A 248 12.14 2.15 -1.29
C ASN A 248 11.81 2.86 0.03
N TYR A 249 12.80 3.47 0.68
CA TYR A 249 12.66 4.26 1.91
C TYR A 249 12.59 5.74 1.55
N ASN A 250 11.42 6.36 1.73
CA ASN A 250 11.11 7.72 1.31
C ASN A 250 10.95 8.64 2.54
N LEU A 251 11.73 9.72 2.63
CA LEU A 251 11.77 10.64 3.77
C LEU A 251 10.94 11.93 3.49
N TYR A 252 10.25 12.43 4.51
CA TYR A 252 9.39 13.61 4.49
C TYR A 252 9.59 14.44 5.77
N LYS A 253 9.38 15.76 5.77
CA LYS A 253 9.35 16.65 6.96
C LYS A 253 7.86 16.92 7.28
N THR A 254 7.36 16.57 8.48
CA THR A 254 5.90 16.50 8.77
C THR A 254 5.18 17.83 8.51
N ALA A 255 3.94 17.90 8.01
CA ALA A 255 2.94 16.88 7.69
C ALA A 255 2.68 16.81 6.18
N ALA A 256 2.89 15.64 5.59
CA ALA A 256 2.10 15.23 4.44
C ALA A 256 1.08 14.22 4.97
N SER A 257 -0.10 14.71 5.33
CA SER A 257 -1.28 13.91 5.66
C SER A 257 -1.73 13.04 4.47
N GLU A 258 -1.19 13.26 3.27
CA GLU A 258 -1.38 12.38 2.12
C GLU A 258 -0.08 12.27 1.28
N PRO A 259 0.54 11.08 1.15
CA PRO A 259 1.67 10.86 0.23
C PRO A 259 1.27 10.99 -1.25
N THR A 260 -0.02 11.17 -1.55
CA THR A 260 -0.54 11.34 -2.92
C THR A 260 -0.30 12.75 -3.47
N LYS A 261 0.14 13.73 -2.66
CA LYS A 261 0.24 15.14 -3.08
C LYS A 261 1.64 15.78 -3.01
N ASN A 262 2.61 15.24 -2.25
CA ASN A 262 3.95 15.86 -2.09
C ASN A 262 5.11 14.87 -2.37
N PRO A 263 6.15 15.27 -3.13
CA PRO A 263 7.33 14.43 -3.38
C PRO A 263 8.18 14.23 -2.10
N PRO A 264 8.86 13.08 -1.95
CA PRO A 264 9.77 12.86 -0.83
C PRO A 264 10.97 13.80 -0.88
N LEU A 265 11.45 14.22 0.29
CA LEU A 265 12.67 15.03 0.43
C LEU A 265 13.91 14.27 -0.01
N GLU A 266 13.93 12.98 0.28
CA GLU A 266 15.03 12.09 -0.07
C GLU A 266 14.51 10.64 -0.15
N SER A 267 15.14 9.82 -0.99
CA SER A 267 14.79 8.41 -1.12
C SER A 267 16.04 7.53 -1.16
N ARG A 268 15.93 6.32 -0.61
CA ARG A 268 16.97 5.30 -0.61
C ARG A 268 16.37 3.97 -1.03
N VAL A 269 17.04 3.25 -1.93
CA VAL A 269 16.52 2.01 -2.51
C VAL A 269 17.42 0.84 -2.15
N SER A 270 16.81 -0.29 -1.80
CA SER A 270 17.44 -1.60 -1.76
C SER A 270 16.85 -2.45 -2.89
N ASN A 271 17.66 -2.75 -3.90
CA ASN A 271 17.23 -3.51 -5.07
C ASN A 271 17.43 -5.01 -4.87
N ASN A 272 16.57 -5.82 -5.48
CA ASN A 272 16.69 -7.28 -5.55
C ASN A 272 16.81 -7.98 -4.18
N VAL A 273 16.05 -7.51 -3.18
CA VAL A 273 15.94 -8.19 -1.90
C VAL A 273 15.33 -9.57 -2.14
N ALA A 274 16.10 -10.62 -1.82
CA ALA A 274 15.73 -12.00 -2.14
C ALA A 274 14.65 -12.54 -1.20
N PHE A 275 13.82 -13.43 -1.72
CA PHE A 275 12.88 -14.20 -0.89
C PHE A 275 13.61 -15.26 -0.08
N ASN A 276 13.39 -15.29 1.23
CA ASN A 276 13.95 -16.28 2.14
C ASN A 276 12.90 -16.63 3.23
N ASN A 277 12.54 -17.91 3.34
CA ASN A 277 11.64 -18.44 4.39
C ASN A 277 10.34 -17.63 4.60
N GLY A 278 9.64 -17.27 3.50
CA GLY A 278 8.35 -16.56 3.60
C GLY A 278 8.46 -15.03 3.67
N LYS A 279 9.67 -14.48 3.68
CA LYS A 279 9.92 -13.03 3.81
C LYS A 279 10.99 -12.52 2.86
N TYR A 280 10.94 -11.22 2.61
CA TYR A 280 12.00 -10.42 2.02
C TYR A 280 12.52 -9.51 3.13
N ILE A 281 13.77 -9.69 3.54
CA ILE A 281 14.36 -8.95 4.66
C ILE A 281 15.52 -8.13 4.09
N ASP A 282 15.38 -6.81 4.14
CA ASP A 282 16.49 -5.90 3.85
C ASP A 282 17.31 -5.66 5.11
N SER A 283 18.41 -6.41 5.22
CA SER A 283 19.40 -6.28 6.30
C SER A 283 20.52 -5.28 5.97
N SER A 284 20.48 -4.61 4.82
CA SER A 284 21.60 -3.77 4.36
C SER A 284 21.75 -2.45 5.14
N GLY A 285 20.69 -2.02 5.84
CA GLY A 285 20.70 -0.82 6.69
C GLY A 285 20.85 0.49 5.89
N LYS A 286 19.75 1.23 5.68
CA LYS A 286 19.80 2.53 5.01
C LYS A 286 19.80 3.66 6.03
N SER A 287 20.76 4.58 5.94
CA SER A 287 20.95 5.63 6.94
C SER A 287 20.54 7.01 6.44
N PHE A 288 19.98 7.83 7.34
CA PHE A 288 19.71 9.26 7.15
C PHE A 288 20.35 10.09 8.27
N THR A 289 20.75 11.32 7.96
CA THR A 289 21.26 12.31 8.92
C THR A 289 20.50 13.63 8.76
N PHE A 290 20.31 14.36 9.87
CA PHE A 290 19.47 15.55 9.90
C PHE A 290 20.28 16.78 10.30
N SER A 291 20.20 17.84 9.48
CA SER A 291 20.90 19.10 9.67
C SER A 291 20.06 20.19 10.37
N SER A 292 18.79 19.92 10.65
CA SER A 292 17.90 20.84 11.37
C SER A 292 16.93 20.07 12.27
N PRO A 293 16.53 20.63 13.42
CA PRO A 293 15.50 20.03 14.26
C PRO A 293 14.14 20.04 13.54
N GLY A 294 13.26 19.15 13.99
CA GLY A 294 11.92 18.98 13.45
C GLY A 294 11.48 17.52 13.46
N SER A 295 10.21 17.29 13.13
CA SER A 295 9.67 15.95 12.95
C SER A 295 9.76 15.54 11.48
N TYR A 296 10.24 14.33 11.23
CA TYR A 296 10.42 13.75 9.91
C TYR A 296 9.72 12.39 9.84
N THR A 297 9.07 12.07 8.73
CA THR A 297 8.42 10.76 8.52
C THR A 297 9.13 10.02 7.41
N VAL A 298 9.42 8.73 7.61
CA VAL A 298 9.96 7.83 6.59
C VAL A 298 8.95 6.75 6.25
N ARG A 299 8.79 6.43 4.96
CA ARG A 299 7.88 5.40 4.46
C ARG A 299 8.59 4.37 3.59
N LEU A 300 8.26 3.08 3.78
CA LEU A 300 8.77 1.96 3.00
C LEU A 300 7.75 1.52 1.94
N ALA A 301 8.14 1.58 0.67
CA ALA A 301 7.39 1.08 -0.48
C ALA A 301 8.05 -0.17 -1.08
N VAL A 302 7.27 -1.20 -1.40
CA VAL A 302 7.77 -2.47 -1.96
C VAL A 302 7.27 -2.62 -3.39
N THR A 303 8.19 -2.93 -4.32
CA THR A 303 7.87 -3.16 -5.74
C THR A 303 8.54 -4.43 -6.26
N THR A 304 8.03 -5.00 -7.34
CA THR A 304 8.66 -6.15 -8.03
C THR A 304 9.46 -5.67 -9.25
N PRO A 305 10.59 -6.32 -9.60
CA PRO A 305 11.40 -5.92 -10.75
C PRO A 305 10.70 -5.99 -12.13
N ASP A 306 9.67 -6.84 -12.28
CA ASP A 306 9.05 -7.19 -13.58
C ASP A 306 7.70 -6.48 -13.88
N GLU A 307 7.19 -5.65 -12.96
CA GLU A 307 5.97 -4.85 -13.15
C GLU A 307 6.35 -3.42 -13.55
N PRO A 308 5.78 -2.83 -14.64
CA PRO A 308 6.03 -1.44 -14.96
C PRO A 308 5.56 -0.58 -13.79
N ALA A 309 6.48 0.24 -13.28
CA ALA A 309 6.35 1.06 -12.08
C ALA A 309 4.92 1.56 -11.85
N PHE A 310 4.20 0.86 -10.98
CA PHE A 310 3.03 1.41 -10.30
C PHE A 310 3.50 2.73 -9.66
N ARG A 311 3.01 3.88 -10.15
CA ARG A 311 3.35 5.19 -9.57
C ARG A 311 2.89 5.31 -8.12
N PHE A 312 2.13 4.35 -7.60
CA PHE A 312 1.70 4.27 -6.21
C PHE A 312 1.67 2.78 -5.87
N GLY A 313 2.61 2.30 -5.05
CA GLY A 313 2.96 0.88 -4.92
C GLY A 313 1.82 -0.11 -4.69
N LEU A 314 2.18 -1.39 -4.76
CA LEU A 314 1.30 -2.53 -4.45
C LEU A 314 0.53 -2.33 -3.12
N PRO A 315 -0.64 -3.00 -2.94
CA PRO A 315 -1.40 -2.97 -1.68
C PRO A 315 -0.49 -3.13 -0.46
N GLY A 316 -0.60 -2.27 0.55
CA GLY A 316 0.22 -2.34 1.75
C GLY A 316 1.23 -1.20 1.96
N SER A 317 1.58 -0.44 0.91
CA SER A 317 2.48 0.73 1.05
C SER A 317 1.87 1.92 1.83
N SER A 318 0.54 1.89 2.02
CA SER A 318 -0.23 2.85 2.82
C SER A 318 -0.40 2.41 4.28
N VAL A 319 0.06 1.22 4.67
CA VAL A 319 -0.08 0.69 6.03
C VAL A 319 0.85 1.45 6.97
N ASN A 320 0.34 1.83 8.14
CA ASN A 320 1.10 2.61 9.13
C ASN A 320 2.37 1.89 9.61
N SER A 321 2.44 0.55 9.59
CA SER A 321 3.66 -0.20 9.93
C SER A 321 4.82 0.04 8.96
N CYS A 322 4.51 0.54 7.77
CA CYS A 322 5.46 0.93 6.74
C CYS A 322 5.75 2.43 6.77
N ALA A 323 5.36 3.13 7.84
CA ALA A 323 5.69 4.52 8.11
C ALA A 323 6.21 4.70 9.53
N LYS A 324 7.27 5.49 9.72
CA LYS A 324 7.78 5.84 11.06
C LYS A 324 8.13 7.31 11.14
N THR A 325 7.90 7.92 12.29
CA THR A 325 8.24 9.32 12.56
C THR A 325 9.50 9.39 13.43
N ILE A 326 10.35 10.35 13.12
CA ILE A 326 11.65 10.61 13.72
C ILE A 326 11.62 12.05 14.23
N ASN A 327 11.81 12.22 15.54
CA ASN A 327 11.90 13.54 16.16
C ASN A 327 13.37 13.96 16.26
N VAL A 328 13.72 15.07 15.61
CA VAL A 328 15.06 15.65 15.67
C VAL A 328 15.01 16.85 16.60
N VAL A 329 15.73 16.77 17.73
CA VAL A 329 15.71 17.78 18.79
C VAL A 329 17.05 18.47 18.97
N GLU A 330 17.01 19.69 19.49
CA GLU A 330 18.16 20.49 19.90
C GLU A 330 18.34 20.47 21.44
N ALA A 331 19.55 20.64 21.94
CA ALA A 331 19.85 20.61 23.39
C ALA A 331 19.73 22.02 24.02
N ASN A 332 19.32 22.16 25.30
CA ASN A 332 19.22 23.47 25.98
C ASN A 332 20.58 24.02 26.46
N LYS A 333 20.81 25.34 26.37
CA LYS A 333 22.02 26.03 26.83
C LYS A 333 22.09 26.08 28.36
N GLN A 334 23.19 25.58 28.93
CA GLN A 334 23.53 25.67 30.35
C GLN A 334 24.96 26.18 30.53
N ILE A 335 25.19 26.98 31.57
CA ILE A 335 26.55 27.33 31.99
C ILE A 335 27.15 26.20 32.79
N VAL A 336 28.39 25.88 32.46
CA VAL A 336 29.25 24.99 33.25
C VAL A 336 30.57 25.69 33.52
N CYS A 337 31.10 25.49 34.72
CA CYS A 337 32.49 25.85 34.98
C CYS A 337 33.37 25.02 34.05
N SER A 338 34.30 25.67 33.34
CA SER A 338 35.16 25.04 32.33
C SER A 338 36.57 24.82 32.86
N GLN A 339 37.17 25.84 33.46
CA GLN A 339 38.58 25.80 33.87
C GLN A 339 38.89 26.81 34.98
N LEU A 340 39.63 26.35 35.98
CA LEU A 340 40.35 27.13 36.98
C LEU A 340 41.83 27.16 36.59
N GLY A 341 42.32 28.34 36.22
CA GLY A 341 43.74 28.62 36.06
C GLY A 341 44.35 29.05 37.39
N ILE A 342 45.47 28.43 37.75
CA ILE A 342 46.40 28.93 38.76
C ILE A 342 47.75 29.03 38.05
N SER A 343 48.24 30.25 37.84
CA SER A 343 49.58 30.46 37.29
C SER A 343 50.50 31.03 38.36
N ASN A 344 51.66 30.40 38.51
CA ASN A 344 52.85 31.03 39.04
C ASN A 344 53.77 31.30 37.84
N GLN A 345 54.51 32.40 37.81
CA GLN A 345 55.64 32.48 36.90
C GLN A 345 56.70 31.46 37.38
N GLN A 346 56.58 30.20 36.89
CA GLN A 346 57.48 29.04 37.02
C GLN A 346 57.30 28.06 38.24
N ALA A 347 57.33 26.74 37.94
CA ALA A 347 57.52 25.53 38.81
C ALA A 347 56.31 24.73 39.39
N VAL A 348 56.51 23.40 39.51
CA VAL A 348 55.55 22.32 39.89
C VAL A 348 55.58 21.99 41.40
N SER A 349 56.50 22.59 42.16
CA SER A 349 56.55 22.56 43.62
C SER A 349 56.56 24.00 44.15
N PHE A 350 55.61 24.34 45.01
CA PHE A 350 55.44 25.69 45.53
C PHE A 350 56.38 25.87 46.74
N SER A 351 57.53 26.50 46.53
CA SER A 351 58.40 26.96 47.61
C SER A 351 57.93 28.32 48.12
N SER A 352 57.98 28.51 49.44
CA SER A 352 57.62 29.79 50.07
C SER A 352 58.67 30.88 49.73
N PRO A 353 58.27 32.15 49.46
CA PRO A 353 56.91 32.70 49.41
C PRO A 353 56.19 32.49 48.05
N PHE A 354 54.86 32.28 48.09
CA PHE A 354 54.05 31.92 46.92
C PHE A 354 52.78 32.81 46.77
N THR A 355 52.57 33.40 45.59
CA THR A 355 51.42 34.28 45.29
C THR A 355 50.64 33.75 44.07
N PRO A 356 49.52 33.02 44.24
CA PRO A 356 48.77 32.46 43.11
C PRO A 356 47.99 33.53 42.35
N GLN A 357 48.18 33.62 41.03
CA GLN A 357 47.29 34.38 40.14
C GLN A 357 46.17 33.45 39.64
N LEU A 358 44.92 33.90 39.78
CA LEU A 358 43.74 33.08 39.50
C LEU A 358 43.07 33.52 38.21
N SER A 359 42.60 32.56 37.42
CA SER A 359 41.74 32.83 36.27
C SER A 359 40.63 31.80 36.18
N GLY A 360 39.45 32.24 35.75
CA GLY A 360 38.26 31.41 35.64
C GLY A 360 37.68 31.47 34.24
N LEU A 361 37.29 30.30 33.72
CA LEU A 361 36.59 30.15 32.45
C LEU A 361 35.30 29.39 32.68
N ALA A 362 34.19 29.96 32.23
CA ALA A 362 32.91 29.28 32.10
C ALA A 362 32.56 29.11 30.62
N LYS A 363 31.79 28.07 30.29
CA LYS A 363 31.30 27.83 28.92
C LYS A 363 29.83 27.46 28.91
N THR A 364 29.17 27.70 27.78
CA THR A 364 27.82 27.19 27.53
C THR A 364 27.89 25.79 26.93
N THR A 365 27.00 24.90 27.34
CA THR A 365 26.75 23.61 26.70
C THR A 365 25.29 23.55 26.25
N GLY A 366 25.01 23.10 25.02
CA GLY A 366 23.68 23.13 24.39
C GLY A 366 23.49 24.23 23.34
N SER A 367 22.35 24.27 22.65
CA SER A 367 22.03 25.18 21.52
C SER A 367 20.81 26.07 21.72
N GLN A 368 19.87 25.74 22.61
CA GLN A 368 18.60 26.46 22.82
C GLN A 368 18.58 27.33 24.09
N GLY A 369 18.17 28.61 23.97
CA GLY A 369 18.09 29.57 25.10
C GLY A 369 19.35 30.42 25.34
N THR A 370 19.36 31.23 26.40
CA THR A 370 20.53 32.02 26.84
C THR A 370 20.99 31.59 28.23
N ALA A 371 22.30 31.47 28.42
CA ALA A 371 22.91 31.14 29.69
C ALA A 371 24.27 31.84 29.76
N TYR A 372 24.52 32.64 30.79
CA TYR A 372 25.78 33.37 30.99
C TYR A 372 26.04 33.60 32.49
N PRO A 373 27.31 33.64 32.93
CA PRO A 373 27.64 33.76 34.34
C PRO A 373 27.38 35.17 34.89
N SER A 374 26.99 35.25 36.16
CA SER A 374 26.75 36.50 36.91
C SER A 374 27.82 36.77 37.96
N LYS A 375 28.53 35.72 38.42
CA LYS A 375 29.55 35.82 39.47
C LYS A 375 30.56 34.68 39.36
N PHE A 376 31.84 35.01 39.52
CA PHE A 376 32.92 34.05 39.79
C PHE A 376 33.35 34.17 41.25
N GLU A 377 33.46 33.04 41.95
CA GLU A 377 33.89 32.97 43.35
C GLU A 377 35.01 31.94 43.49
N TYR A 378 36.16 32.39 43.99
CA TYR A 378 37.32 31.56 44.32
C TYR A 378 37.39 31.39 45.83
N ILE A 379 37.53 30.15 46.29
CA ILE A 379 37.58 29.81 47.71
C ILE A 379 38.89 29.08 47.97
N LEU A 380 39.71 29.60 48.88
CA LEU A 380 40.92 28.96 49.38
C LEU A 380 40.59 28.14 50.63
N LEU A 381 40.96 26.87 50.62
CA LEU A 381 40.82 25.97 51.75
C LEU A 381 42.17 25.36 52.12
N THR A 382 42.38 25.18 53.42
CA THR A 382 43.58 24.55 53.98
C THR A 382 43.23 23.16 54.49
N GLU A 383 44.14 22.21 54.31
CA GLU A 383 43.97 20.88 54.89
C GLU A 383 43.88 20.97 56.42
N VAL A 384 42.86 20.32 56.98
CA VAL A 384 42.64 20.21 58.42
C VAL A 384 42.40 18.75 58.78
N SER A 385 42.55 18.42 60.06
CA SER A 385 42.12 17.11 60.55
C SER A 385 40.61 16.92 60.32
N SER A 386 40.21 15.70 59.99
CA SER A 386 38.80 15.31 59.82
C SER A 386 37.89 15.69 60.98
N ASN A 387 38.43 15.85 62.19
CA ASN A 387 37.69 16.17 63.42
C ASN A 387 37.58 17.67 63.74
N ALA A 388 38.10 18.57 62.88
CA ALA A 388 38.01 20.01 63.13
C ALA A 388 36.53 20.48 63.20
N PRO A 389 36.13 21.42 64.04
CA PRO A 389 34.76 21.94 64.03
C PRO A 389 34.52 22.87 62.83
N GLY A 390 33.35 22.79 62.18
CA GLY A 390 32.93 23.69 61.09
C GLY A 390 32.70 23.01 59.73
N GLN A 391 32.40 23.81 58.69
CA GLN A 391 32.07 23.35 57.33
C GLN A 391 33.32 22.93 56.56
N LYS A 392 33.29 21.75 55.92
CA LYS A 392 34.47 21.11 55.30
C LYS A 392 34.17 20.62 53.89
N VAL A 393 35.21 20.47 53.09
CA VAL A 393 35.17 19.90 51.74
C VAL A 393 36.20 18.78 51.66
N THR A 394 35.78 17.59 51.24
CA THR A 394 36.71 16.49 50.98
C THR A 394 37.09 16.49 49.51
N TYR A 395 38.39 16.43 49.24
CA TYR A 395 38.92 16.36 47.87
C TYR A 395 40.17 15.49 47.87
N ASN A 396 40.26 14.50 46.98
CA ASN A 396 41.37 13.55 46.91
C ASN A 396 41.78 12.98 48.29
N GLY A 397 40.79 12.57 49.08
CA GLY A 397 40.95 11.86 50.35
C GLY A 397 41.32 12.74 51.53
N LYS A 398 41.52 14.04 51.29
CA LYS A 398 41.92 15.02 52.30
C LYS A 398 40.76 15.94 52.62
N THR A 399 40.68 16.32 53.89
CA THR A 399 39.64 17.22 54.38
C THR A 399 40.18 18.63 54.41
N TYR A 400 39.56 19.50 53.63
CA TYR A 400 39.89 20.90 53.56
C TYR A 400 38.81 21.70 54.25
N GLN A 401 39.22 22.74 54.95
CA GLN A 401 38.32 23.69 55.57
C GLN A 401 38.76 25.09 55.17
N GLU A 402 37.77 25.95 54.95
CA GLU A 402 38.03 27.38 54.82
C GLU A 402 38.54 27.89 56.17
N LYS A 403 39.86 28.02 56.27
CA LYS A 403 40.55 28.42 57.49
C LYS A 403 41.52 29.51 57.12
N ASN A 404 41.43 30.62 57.84
CA ASN A 404 42.25 31.79 57.55
C ASN A 404 43.72 31.50 57.95
N PRO A 405 44.68 31.46 57.02
CA PRO A 405 46.04 30.99 57.35
C PRO A 405 46.79 31.95 58.28
N SER A 406 46.54 33.26 58.12
CA SER A 406 47.22 34.34 58.88
C SER A 406 46.34 35.60 59.06
N GLY A 407 45.01 35.49 58.92
CA GLY A 407 44.09 36.64 59.00
C GLY A 407 43.77 37.33 57.66
N GLY A 408 44.22 36.78 56.53
CA GLY A 408 43.92 37.23 55.17
C GLY A 408 42.50 36.93 54.67
N LYS A 409 42.27 37.02 53.35
CA LYS A 409 40.96 36.73 52.73
C LYS A 409 40.92 35.29 52.23
N THR A 410 39.94 34.49 52.65
CA THR A 410 39.74 33.11 52.20
C THR A 410 38.84 32.98 50.96
N ARG A 411 38.13 34.06 50.60
CA ARG A 411 37.30 34.14 49.39
C ARG A 411 37.58 35.38 48.59
N ILE A 412 37.53 35.20 47.28
CA ILE A 412 37.54 36.28 46.30
C ILE A 412 36.31 36.08 45.43
N SER A 413 35.34 36.99 45.52
CA SER A 413 34.13 36.97 44.71
C SER A 413 34.06 38.21 43.85
N GLN A 414 33.70 38.05 42.58
CA GLN A 414 33.49 39.16 41.66
C GLN A 414 32.20 38.96 40.87
N ASN A 415 31.32 39.96 40.94
CA ASN A 415 30.15 40.03 40.07
C ASN A 415 30.60 40.51 38.70
N VAL A 416 30.09 39.86 37.65
CA VAL A 416 30.50 40.09 36.26
C VAL A 416 29.29 40.43 35.42
N THR A 417 29.46 41.43 34.54
CA THR A 417 28.45 41.80 33.55
C THR A 417 29.08 41.71 32.17
N TYR A 418 28.47 40.93 31.28
CA TYR A 418 28.96 40.74 29.92
C TYR A 418 28.10 41.52 28.94
N GLN A 419 28.74 42.31 28.07
CA GLN A 419 28.06 43.03 27.00
C GLN A 419 27.52 42.05 25.92
N ASN A 420 28.18 40.89 25.75
CA ASN A 420 27.74 39.84 24.82
C ASN A 420 27.22 38.62 25.59
N ILE A 421 25.91 38.59 25.85
CA ILE A 421 25.23 37.49 26.55
C ILE A 421 25.02 36.22 25.71
N ASN A 422 25.37 36.27 24.41
CA ASN A 422 25.25 35.15 23.48
C ASN A 422 26.58 34.40 23.25
N ALA A 423 27.65 34.79 23.94
CA ALA A 423 28.95 34.14 23.82
C ALA A 423 28.89 32.67 24.27
N SER A 424 29.74 31.82 23.67
CA SER A 424 29.86 30.39 24.03
C SER A 424 30.84 30.13 25.17
N GLN A 425 31.71 31.11 25.46
CA GLN A 425 32.71 31.10 26.52
C GLN A 425 32.75 32.45 27.21
N PHE A 426 32.99 32.42 28.52
CA PHE A 426 33.00 33.59 29.39
C PHE A 426 34.22 33.52 30.30
N ASN A 427 35.19 34.40 30.05
CA ASN A 427 36.36 34.56 30.90
C ASN A 427 36.01 35.49 32.06
N ASP A 428 36.60 35.27 33.23
CA ASP A 428 36.66 36.29 34.28
C ASP A 428 37.43 37.52 33.73
N PRO A 429 36.77 38.68 33.52
CA PRO A 429 37.33 39.81 32.78
C PRO A 429 38.45 40.56 33.51
N THR A 430 38.69 40.30 34.79
CA THR A 430 39.60 41.13 35.61
C THR A 430 40.98 40.52 35.89
N ALA A 431 41.32 39.35 35.33
CA ALA A 431 42.52 38.57 35.70
C ALA A 431 42.63 38.43 37.23
N GLY A 432 41.86 37.48 37.74
CA GLY A 432 41.44 37.27 39.12
C GLY A 432 42.44 37.65 40.21
N GLY A 433 41.93 38.37 41.20
CA GLY A 433 42.66 38.77 42.40
C GLY A 433 43.48 37.63 43.02
N SER A 434 44.56 38.00 43.68
CA SER A 434 45.51 37.07 44.26
C SER A 434 45.30 36.91 45.77
N PHE A 435 45.58 35.72 46.28
CA PHE A 435 45.77 35.50 47.72
C PHE A 435 47.18 35.98 48.11
N ASP A 436 47.34 36.60 49.28
CA ASP A 436 48.60 37.27 49.65
C ASP A 436 49.71 36.21 49.90
N ALA A 437 50.96 36.54 49.55
CA ALA A 437 52.10 35.67 49.82
C ALA A 437 52.23 35.28 51.30
N ASN A 438 51.84 36.19 52.19
CA ASN A 438 51.88 36.02 53.64
C ASN A 438 50.79 35.07 54.17
N ASP A 439 49.82 34.69 53.33
CA ASP A 439 48.84 33.65 53.65
C ASP A 439 49.45 32.24 53.61
N PHE A 440 50.70 32.07 53.15
CA PHE A 440 51.32 30.75 52.98
C PHE A 440 52.63 30.53 53.76
N THR A 441 53.13 31.51 54.53
CA THR A 441 54.55 31.56 54.97
C THR A 441 54.86 31.28 56.45
N GLN A 442 53.92 31.25 57.40
CA GLN A 442 54.30 31.32 58.83
C GLN A 442 54.83 30.05 59.52
N ASN A 443 54.88 28.86 58.90
CA ASN A 443 55.30 27.63 59.60
C ASN A 443 56.20 26.67 58.80
N ILE A 444 56.94 27.15 57.80
CA ILE A 444 57.85 26.29 57.01
C ILE A 444 59.30 26.55 57.42
N THR A 445 59.80 25.81 58.42
CA THR A 445 61.24 25.62 58.64
C THR A 445 61.74 24.45 57.78
N SER A 446 63.06 24.33 57.58
CA SER A 446 63.68 23.25 56.78
C SER A 446 63.30 21.82 57.18
N ASN A 447 62.68 21.62 58.35
CA ASN A 447 62.16 20.34 58.87
C ASN A 447 60.61 20.24 58.90
N SER A 448 59.89 21.20 58.33
CA SER A 448 58.42 21.24 58.39
C SER A 448 57.79 20.36 57.31
N LYS A 449 56.71 19.62 57.63
CA LYS A 449 55.93 18.85 56.65
C LYS A 449 55.23 19.78 55.66
N SER A 450 55.09 19.34 54.41
CA SER A 450 54.31 20.07 53.42
C SER A 450 52.84 20.21 53.83
N THR A 451 52.30 21.43 53.70
CA THR A 451 50.90 21.74 53.97
C THR A 451 50.13 21.77 52.65
N ASN A 452 48.97 21.10 52.60
CA ASN A 452 48.14 21.04 51.39
C ASN A 452 47.05 22.11 51.43
N TYR A 453 46.80 22.72 50.27
CA TYR A 453 45.76 23.69 50.02
C TYR A 453 44.89 23.25 48.83
N LEU A 454 43.65 23.73 48.78
CA LEU A 454 42.70 23.50 47.71
C LEU A 454 42.05 24.82 47.32
N ILE A 455 42.01 25.11 46.01
CA ILE A 455 41.22 26.23 45.48
C ILE A 455 40.03 25.67 44.70
N ILE A 456 38.86 26.23 44.98
CA ILE A 456 37.60 25.93 44.32
C ILE A 456 37.16 27.14 43.51
N LEU A 457 36.80 26.93 42.25
CA LEU A 457 36.12 27.91 41.41
C LEU A 457 34.64 27.59 41.33
N ARG A 458 33.82 28.54 41.77
CA ARG A 458 32.37 28.51 41.63
C ARG A 458 31.90 29.55 40.64
N VAL A 459 31.04 29.11 39.73
CA VAL A 459 30.40 29.97 38.73
C VAL A 459 28.91 30.02 39.00
N TYR A 460 28.34 31.20 39.10
CA TYR A 460 26.90 31.36 39.33
C TYR A 460 26.22 31.87 38.06
N ASN A 461 25.02 31.36 37.79
CA ASN A 461 24.19 31.82 36.69
C ASN A 461 23.41 33.10 37.06
N GLN A 462 22.62 33.65 36.13
CA GLN A 462 21.81 34.86 36.34
C GLN A 462 20.75 34.73 37.43
N ALA A 463 20.28 33.51 37.73
CA ALA A 463 19.35 33.25 38.83
C ALA A 463 20.05 33.18 40.20
N GLY A 464 21.36 33.46 40.25
CA GLY A 464 22.19 33.31 41.46
C GLY A 464 22.43 31.86 41.86
N GLN A 465 22.07 30.90 41.00
CA GLN A 465 22.24 29.48 41.24
C GLN A 465 23.64 29.03 40.85
N LEU A 466 24.22 28.15 41.66
CA LEU A 466 25.52 27.55 41.38
C LEU A 466 25.43 26.66 40.13
N SER A 467 26.32 26.92 39.18
CA SER A 467 26.51 26.10 37.98
C SER A 467 26.95 24.68 38.37
N PRO A 468 26.52 23.62 37.67
CA PRO A 468 27.12 22.31 37.81
C PRO A 468 28.63 22.39 37.57
N ASP A 469 29.41 21.81 38.48
CA ASP A 469 30.86 21.76 38.34
C ASP A 469 31.22 20.71 37.28
N ASN A 470 32.04 21.07 36.31
CA ASN A 470 32.82 20.03 35.65
C ASN A 470 33.88 19.60 36.67
N VAL A 471 33.90 18.31 37.00
CA VAL A 471 34.48 17.82 38.27
C VAL A 471 36.01 17.85 38.26
N GLU A 472 36.65 18.08 37.12
CA GLU A 472 38.11 17.95 37.01
C GLU A 472 38.84 19.27 36.71
N GLY A 473 38.16 20.26 36.12
CA GLY A 473 38.78 21.53 35.73
C GLY A 473 38.60 22.68 36.73
N CYS A 474 37.72 22.55 37.71
CA CYS A 474 37.25 23.67 38.56
C CYS A 474 37.75 23.63 40.00
N TYR A 475 38.53 22.60 40.33
CA TYR A 475 39.15 22.39 41.63
C TYR A 475 40.64 22.14 41.39
N LYS A 476 41.51 22.76 42.20
CA LYS A 476 42.95 22.51 42.07
C LYS A 476 43.61 22.52 43.44
N SER A 477 44.13 21.36 43.84
CA SER A 477 44.92 21.20 45.07
C SER A 477 46.40 21.42 44.80
N PHE A 478 47.12 21.95 45.79
CA PHE A 478 48.57 22.08 45.75
C PHE A 478 49.19 21.96 47.14
N SER A 479 50.48 21.62 47.19
CA SER A 479 51.23 21.40 48.43
C SER A 479 52.40 22.37 48.52
N VAL A 480 52.67 22.86 49.73
CA VAL A 480 53.78 23.78 50.02
C VAL A 480 54.66 23.13 51.11
N GLY A 481 55.89 22.70 50.80
CA GLY A 481 56.87 22.16 51.78
C GLY A 481 58.16 21.55 51.17
N PRO A 482 59.04 20.91 51.98
CA PRO A 482 60.32 20.29 51.55
C PRO A 482 60.23 18.76 51.21
N GLU A 483 61.14 18.22 50.36
CA GLU A 483 61.12 16.98 49.49
C GLU A 483 61.31 15.54 50.16
N PRO A 484 61.18 14.31 49.49
CA PRO A 484 60.05 13.30 49.57
C PRO A 484 60.30 11.78 50.00
N LEU A 485 59.30 10.84 49.86
CA LEU A 485 58.99 9.46 50.47
C LEU A 485 58.80 8.21 49.47
N PRO A 486 58.63 6.89 49.91
CA PRO A 486 58.81 5.59 49.13
C PRO A 486 57.60 4.90 48.39
N GLU A 487 57.80 3.73 47.68
CA GLU A 487 57.01 3.19 46.50
C GLU A 487 56.07 1.94 46.66
N LYS A 488 54.86 1.90 46.00
CA LYS A 488 53.82 0.81 45.88
C LYS A 488 52.85 0.92 44.66
N ILE A 489 52.11 -0.15 44.27
CA ILE A 489 50.96 -0.13 43.29
C ILE A 489 49.65 -0.58 43.97
N ILE A 490 48.55 0.14 43.76
CA ILE A 490 47.22 -0.18 44.35
C ILE A 490 46.07 0.02 43.35
N CYS A 491 44.90 -0.55 43.67
CA CYS A 491 43.65 -0.25 42.96
C CYS A 491 43.22 1.21 43.24
N LYS A 492 42.72 1.93 42.23
CA LYS A 492 42.29 3.34 42.34
C LYS A 492 40.76 3.48 42.34
N SER A 493 40.07 2.74 41.46
CA SER A 493 38.60 2.73 41.42
C SER A 493 38.04 1.54 40.65
N LEU A 494 36.80 1.17 40.97
CA LEU A 494 35.92 0.21 40.31
C LEU A 494 34.54 0.87 40.14
N LYS A 495 34.08 1.00 38.90
CA LYS A 495 32.74 1.48 38.57
C LYS A 495 31.95 0.37 37.89
N VAL A 496 30.71 0.17 38.34
CA VAL A 496 29.74 -0.70 37.66
C VAL A 496 28.78 0.20 36.88
N ASN A 497 28.87 0.19 35.55
CA ASN A 497 27.99 0.96 34.69
C ASN A 497 26.66 0.21 34.53
N LEU A 498 25.76 0.43 35.48
CA LEU A 498 24.35 0.04 35.43
C LEU A 498 23.56 1.27 34.99
N SER A 499 22.79 1.17 33.90
CA SER A 499 21.85 2.24 33.57
C SER A 499 20.81 2.35 34.71
N PRO A 500 20.65 3.50 35.37
CA PRO A 500 19.72 3.67 36.49
C PRO A 500 18.26 3.39 36.12
N GLU A 501 17.91 3.45 34.82
CA GLU A 501 16.57 3.15 34.31
C GLU A 501 16.33 1.64 34.07
N THR A 502 17.35 0.78 34.18
CA THR A 502 17.25 -0.67 33.87
C THR A 502 17.74 -1.59 34.97
N ALA A 503 17.48 -1.30 36.25
CA ALA A 503 17.53 -2.32 37.31
C ALA A 503 16.41 -3.39 37.16
N LYS A 504 16.13 -3.83 35.93
CA LYS A 504 15.10 -4.75 35.46
C LYS A 504 15.77 -5.84 34.63
N LEU A 505 15.24 -7.05 34.67
CA LEU A 505 15.84 -8.18 33.99
C LEU A 505 15.45 -8.26 32.50
N PRO A 506 16.33 -8.84 31.65
CA PRO A 506 17.76 -9.18 31.88
C PRO A 506 18.68 -7.95 31.73
N ASN A 507 19.88 -7.95 32.34
CA ASN A 507 20.82 -6.83 32.27
C ASN A 507 22.30 -7.28 32.18
N SER A 508 23.12 -6.57 31.41
CA SER A 508 24.56 -6.84 31.20
C SER A 508 25.44 -5.61 31.49
N PRO A 509 25.64 -5.23 32.77
CA PRO A 509 26.45 -4.07 33.13
C PRO A 509 27.93 -4.28 32.81
N THR A 510 28.62 -3.16 32.65
CA THR A 510 30.05 -3.11 32.33
C THR A 510 30.84 -2.62 33.54
N PHE A 511 31.85 -3.37 33.95
CA PHE A 511 32.78 -3.06 35.04
C PHE A 511 34.00 -2.33 34.50
N ILE A 512 34.39 -1.23 35.16
CA ILE A 512 35.47 -0.33 34.75
C ILE A 512 36.42 -0.14 35.93
N GLY A 513 37.66 -0.59 35.81
CA GLY A 513 38.67 -0.58 36.87
C GLY A 513 39.92 0.22 36.51
N THR A 514 40.52 0.90 37.49
CA THR A 514 41.78 1.65 37.35
C THR A 514 42.75 1.34 38.50
N ALA A 515 44.05 1.45 38.24
CA ALA A 515 45.12 1.30 39.23
C ALA A 515 45.93 2.60 39.37
N GLU A 516 46.70 2.74 40.45
CA GLU A 516 47.61 3.86 40.67
C GLU A 516 48.95 3.42 41.31
N LYS A 517 50.02 4.19 41.05
CA LYS A 517 51.34 4.02 41.65
C LYS A 517 51.59 5.09 42.69
N GLN A 518 52.12 4.68 43.84
CA GLN A 518 52.66 5.54 44.90
C GLN A 518 54.20 5.43 44.89
N GLY A 519 54.93 6.54 45.02
CA GLY A 519 56.41 6.61 45.01
C GLY A 519 57.08 6.56 43.63
N SER A 520 58.42 6.67 43.59
CA SER A 520 59.18 7.12 42.40
C SER A 520 59.98 6.06 41.61
N GLY A 521 59.88 4.76 41.89
CA GLY A 521 60.63 3.72 41.15
C GLY A 521 59.86 3.08 39.98
N SER A 522 60.04 1.77 39.73
CA SER A 522 59.67 1.08 38.47
C SER A 522 58.61 -0.04 38.57
N LEU A 523 57.87 -0.18 39.68
CA LEU A 523 56.80 -1.19 39.82
C LEU A 523 55.66 -0.92 38.86
N SER A 524 55.08 -1.94 38.19
CA SER A 524 53.98 -1.80 37.20
C SER A 524 52.83 -2.82 37.35
N PRO A 525 51.58 -2.51 36.92
CA PRO A 525 50.45 -3.43 37.03
C PRO A 525 50.50 -4.55 35.97
N LYS A 526 50.29 -5.80 36.38
CA LYS A 526 50.36 -7.02 35.55
C LYS A 526 49.00 -7.66 35.27
N THR A 527 48.06 -7.63 36.21
CA THR A 527 46.74 -8.27 36.02
C THR A 527 45.63 -7.54 36.79
N TYR A 528 44.48 -7.35 36.14
CA TYR A 528 43.23 -6.86 36.73
C TYR A 528 42.25 -8.02 36.86
N GLN A 529 41.74 -8.32 38.06
CA GLN A 529 40.81 -9.43 38.30
C GLN A 529 39.46 -8.95 38.87
N TYR A 530 38.36 -9.15 38.13
CA TYR A 530 37.00 -8.84 38.59
C TYR A 530 36.33 -10.09 39.17
N ASN A 531 35.79 -10.00 40.39
CA ASN A 531 35.09 -11.10 41.08
C ASN A 531 33.63 -10.70 41.34
N ILE A 532 32.67 -11.57 40.98
CA ILE A 532 31.22 -11.30 41.10
C ILE A 532 30.60 -12.25 42.13
N TYR A 533 29.68 -11.74 42.94
CA TYR A 533 28.98 -12.48 43.99
C TYR A 533 27.47 -12.19 43.98
N LYS A 534 26.65 -13.16 44.39
CA LYS A 534 25.20 -12.99 44.60
C LYS A 534 24.84 -13.22 46.06
N LYS A 535 23.90 -12.41 46.57
CA LYS A 535 23.40 -12.54 47.94
C LYS A 535 22.38 -13.66 48.03
N ASN A 536 22.73 -14.70 48.77
CA ASN A 536 21.82 -15.75 49.18
C ASN A 536 21.59 -15.60 50.69
N SER A 537 20.37 -15.19 51.06
CA SER A 537 20.03 -14.77 52.43
C SER A 537 20.94 -13.64 52.95
N ASN A 538 21.95 -13.97 53.78
CA ASN A 538 22.87 -13.02 54.42
C ASN A 538 24.34 -13.18 53.99
N LYS A 539 24.63 -14.05 53.01
CA LYS A 539 26.01 -14.31 52.56
C LYS A 539 26.15 -14.06 51.05
N TYR A 540 27.26 -13.47 50.66
CA TYR A 540 27.64 -13.34 49.25
C TYR A 540 28.42 -14.58 48.80
N GLU A 541 27.91 -15.26 47.79
CA GLU A 541 28.53 -16.44 47.19
C GLU A 541 29.12 -16.08 45.83
N LYS A 542 30.35 -16.53 45.56
CA LYS A 542 31.09 -16.17 44.34
C LYS A 542 30.46 -16.84 43.13
N LEU A 543 30.02 -16.03 42.17
CA LEU A 543 29.43 -16.47 40.91
C LEU A 543 30.46 -16.57 39.77
N ALA A 544 31.42 -15.63 39.69
CA ALA A 544 32.37 -15.56 38.57
C ALA A 544 33.69 -14.87 38.93
N ASN A 545 34.74 -15.16 38.13
CA ASN A 545 36.06 -14.50 38.15
C ASN A 545 36.49 -14.19 36.71
N MET A 546 36.93 -12.96 36.44
CA MET A 546 37.25 -12.46 35.11
C MET A 546 38.60 -11.70 35.10
N PRO A 547 39.73 -12.37 34.77
CA PRO A 547 41.05 -11.73 34.70
C PRO A 547 41.32 -11.01 33.36
N ILE A 548 42.15 -9.97 33.40
CA ILE A 548 42.69 -9.24 32.24
C ILE A 548 44.21 -9.05 32.44
N SER A 549 45.03 -9.57 31.52
CA SER A 549 46.50 -9.48 31.57
C SER A 549 47.01 -8.20 30.86
N GLU A 550 48.02 -7.53 31.45
CA GLU A 550 48.61 -6.28 30.93
C GLU A 550 50.13 -6.42 30.70
N ASN A 551 50.62 -5.94 29.55
CA ASN A 551 52.06 -5.90 29.20
C ASN A 551 52.61 -4.47 29.04
N SER A 552 51.89 -3.46 29.53
CA SER A 552 52.20 -2.03 29.33
C SER A 552 52.88 -1.40 30.55
N SER A 553 53.89 -0.56 30.32
CA SER A 553 54.56 0.27 31.32
C SER A 553 53.80 1.56 31.70
N SER A 554 52.61 1.80 31.13
CA SER A 554 51.80 3.00 31.38
C SER A 554 50.84 2.83 32.56
N TYR A 555 50.94 3.73 33.54
CA TYR A 555 50.29 3.63 34.85
C TYR A 555 48.80 4.03 34.89
N GLU A 556 48.24 4.61 33.83
CA GLU A 556 46.88 5.19 33.82
C GLU A 556 45.93 4.57 32.77
N ASN A 557 45.95 3.24 32.58
CA ASN A 557 45.03 2.59 31.65
C ASN A 557 43.79 2.03 32.37
N THR A 558 42.62 2.52 31.99
CA THR A 558 41.32 1.97 32.42
C THR A 558 41.07 0.60 31.78
N LYS A 559 40.57 -0.37 32.54
CA LYS A 559 40.22 -1.72 32.04
C LYS A 559 38.74 -1.99 32.21
N THR A 560 38.16 -2.68 31.22
CA THR A 560 36.70 -2.80 31.11
C THR A 560 36.28 -4.23 30.80
N LYS A 561 35.24 -4.74 31.47
CA LYS A 561 34.67 -6.09 31.25
C LYS A 561 33.17 -6.13 31.56
N ALA A 562 32.36 -6.84 30.76
CA ALA A 562 30.90 -6.96 30.97
C ALA A 562 30.49 -8.38 31.40
N TYR A 563 29.39 -8.50 32.14
CA TYR A 563 28.80 -9.77 32.61
C TYR A 563 27.26 -9.73 32.56
N ASN A 564 26.60 -10.85 32.22
CA ASN A 564 25.15 -10.93 32.00
C ASN A 564 24.40 -11.53 33.21
N PHE A 565 23.40 -10.81 33.74
CA PHE A 565 22.56 -11.21 34.89
C PHE A 565 21.13 -11.56 34.44
N THR A 566 20.63 -12.72 34.89
CA THR A 566 19.33 -13.29 34.47
C THR A 566 18.30 -13.46 35.58
N GLU A 567 18.65 -13.18 36.84
CA GLU A 567 17.79 -13.41 38.01
C GLU A 567 17.67 -12.19 38.92
N THR A 568 16.52 -12.00 39.57
CA THR A 568 16.29 -10.87 40.49
C THR A 568 17.07 -11.10 41.77
N GLY A 569 17.40 -10.02 42.47
CA GLY A 569 18.15 -10.08 43.72
C GLY A 569 19.30 -9.08 43.78
N GLU A 570 20.12 -9.21 44.82
CA GLU A 570 21.21 -8.31 45.17
C GLU A 570 22.58 -8.94 44.85
N TYR A 571 23.49 -8.18 44.25
CA TYR A 571 24.78 -8.63 43.73
C TYR A 571 25.93 -7.73 44.21
N LYS A 572 27.15 -8.28 44.25
CA LYS A 572 28.39 -7.59 44.67
C LYS A 572 29.56 -7.88 43.72
N VAL A 573 30.39 -6.88 43.42
CA VAL A 573 31.53 -6.99 42.50
C VAL A 573 32.79 -6.39 43.13
N THR A 574 33.94 -7.06 43.03
CA THR A 574 35.24 -6.58 43.54
C THR A 574 36.36 -6.64 42.50
N LEU A 575 37.38 -5.78 42.64
CA LEU A 575 38.56 -5.70 41.75
C LEU A 575 39.87 -5.94 42.53
N THR A 576 40.76 -6.78 41.99
CA THR A 576 42.10 -7.04 42.55
C THR A 576 43.18 -6.78 41.50
N ILE A 577 44.24 -6.06 41.89
CA ILE A 577 45.39 -5.75 41.02
C ILE A 577 46.61 -6.56 41.47
N VAL A 578 47.26 -7.21 40.51
CA VAL A 578 48.54 -7.91 40.71
C VAL A 578 49.64 -7.10 40.03
N ALA A 579 50.68 -6.73 40.76
CA ALA A 579 51.83 -5.98 40.27
C ALA A 579 52.88 -6.89 39.59
N SER A 580 53.88 -6.28 38.96
CA SER A 580 54.91 -6.94 38.17
C SER A 580 55.85 -7.81 39.02
N ASP A 581 56.06 -7.44 40.29
CA ASP A 581 56.79 -8.23 41.28
C ASP A 581 55.96 -9.37 41.90
N GLY A 582 54.70 -9.52 41.48
CA GLY A 582 53.77 -10.53 41.99
C GLY A 582 53.07 -10.15 43.29
N SER A 583 53.37 -8.97 43.87
CA SER A 583 52.58 -8.46 44.98
C SER A 583 51.15 -8.16 44.50
N SER A 584 50.16 -8.43 45.34
CA SER A 584 48.78 -8.09 45.06
C SER A 584 48.20 -7.33 46.23
N THR A 585 47.48 -6.27 45.94
CA THR A 585 46.78 -5.45 46.92
C THR A 585 45.30 -5.43 46.52
N VAL A 586 44.44 -5.74 47.48
CA VAL A 586 42.97 -5.63 47.34
C VAL A 586 42.51 -4.25 47.81
N GLU A 587 43.33 -3.57 48.60
CA GLU A 587 42.98 -2.31 49.24
C GLU A 587 43.38 -1.13 48.37
N GLY A 588 42.38 -0.59 47.69
CA GLY A 588 42.40 0.71 47.06
C GLY A 588 41.23 1.49 47.59
N LYS A 589 41.44 2.31 48.62
CA LYS A 589 40.42 3.30 48.94
C LYS A 589 40.40 4.27 47.77
N ASP A 590 39.22 4.53 47.23
CA ASP A 590 39.13 5.61 46.25
C ASP A 590 39.55 6.93 46.92
N GLY A 591 39.72 7.98 46.13
CA GLY A 591 40.00 9.32 46.64
C GLY A 591 38.93 9.88 47.61
N ASN A 592 37.96 9.09 48.09
CA ASN A 592 36.94 9.46 49.07
C ASN A 592 37.00 8.61 50.36
N GLY A 593 37.85 7.58 50.44
CA GLY A 593 38.03 6.76 51.64
C GLY A 593 37.06 5.58 51.78
N GLU A 594 36.19 5.35 50.79
CA GLU A 594 35.36 4.15 50.64
C GLU A 594 36.18 3.04 49.95
N ASP A 595 35.78 1.77 50.09
CA ASP A 595 36.44 0.68 49.38
C ASP A 595 36.12 0.79 47.88
N GLY A 596 36.89 1.64 47.21
CA GLY A 596 36.73 2.02 45.81
C GLY A 596 36.86 0.84 44.85
N CYS A 597 37.16 -0.35 45.36
CA CYS A 597 37.37 -1.58 44.62
C CYS A 597 36.30 -2.64 44.93
N GLU A 598 35.18 -2.25 45.57
CA GLU A 598 33.94 -3.04 45.80
C GLU A 598 32.65 -2.25 45.44
N GLN A 599 31.63 -2.90 44.85
CA GLN A 599 30.33 -2.29 44.48
C GLN A 599 29.14 -3.27 44.67
N VAL A 600 27.97 -2.78 45.13
CA VAL A 600 26.74 -3.57 45.40
C VAL A 600 25.51 -2.98 44.68
N PHE A 601 24.61 -3.81 44.13
CA PHE A 601 23.38 -3.36 43.43
C PHE A 601 22.24 -4.42 43.41
N SER A 602 21.00 -4.03 43.05
CA SER A 602 19.78 -4.91 43.04
C SER A 602 18.97 -4.85 41.72
N LEU A 603 18.21 -5.90 41.38
CA LEU A 603 17.35 -6.03 40.18
C LEU A 603 15.87 -6.41 40.50
N SER A 604 14.85 -5.80 39.86
CA SER A 604 13.37 -5.88 40.10
C SER A 604 12.50 -6.29 38.86
N PRO A 605 11.20 -6.71 39.00
CA PRO A 605 10.30 -7.12 37.88
C PRO A 605 9.59 -5.97 37.12
N ASN A 606 8.96 -6.24 35.96
CA ASN A 606 8.30 -5.26 35.07
C ASN A 606 6.76 -5.13 35.30
N PRO A 607 6.15 -3.94 35.12
CA PRO A 607 4.70 -3.74 35.22
C PRO A 607 3.91 -4.34 34.03
N PRO A 608 2.63 -4.76 34.22
CA PRO A 608 1.84 -5.40 33.18
C PRO A 608 1.51 -4.43 32.03
N GLN A 609 1.55 -4.92 30.80
CA GLN A 609 1.44 -4.13 29.57
C GLN A 609 0.25 -4.55 28.71
N CYS A 610 -0.39 -3.57 28.07
CA CYS A 610 -1.29 -3.83 26.95
C CYS A 610 -0.47 -3.91 25.67
N ILE A 611 -0.58 -5.00 24.92
CA ILE A 611 0.12 -5.17 23.64
C ILE A 611 -0.74 -4.64 22.50
N SER A 612 -2.03 -4.99 22.46
CA SER A 612 -2.96 -4.50 21.46
C SER A 612 -4.43 -4.68 21.85
N LEU A 613 -5.28 -3.81 21.32
CA LEU A 613 -6.70 -4.04 21.12
C LEU A 613 -7.01 -3.89 19.63
N SER A 614 -7.58 -4.92 19.01
CA SER A 614 -7.99 -4.89 17.60
C SER A 614 -9.45 -5.26 17.45
N SER A 615 -10.06 -4.81 16.35
CA SER A 615 -11.45 -5.10 15.98
C SER A 615 -11.52 -5.60 14.54
N VAL A 616 -12.31 -6.65 14.29
CA VAL A 616 -12.53 -7.20 12.95
C VAL A 616 -14.03 -7.39 12.72
N PRO A 617 -14.62 -6.77 11.68
CA PRO A 617 -14.05 -5.69 10.85
C PRO A 617 -13.90 -4.36 11.62
N SER A 618 -12.99 -3.47 11.18
CA SER A 618 -12.82 -2.12 11.75
C SER A 618 -13.64 -1.03 11.04
N SER A 619 -14.20 -1.36 9.88
CA SER A 619 -15.14 -0.52 9.14
C SER A 619 -16.30 -1.39 8.66
N ILE A 620 -17.53 -0.98 8.99
CA ILE A 620 -18.75 -1.69 8.61
C ILE A 620 -19.68 -0.76 7.85
N GLN A 621 -20.35 -1.31 6.83
CA GLN A 621 -21.35 -0.63 6.04
C GLN A 621 -22.73 -1.23 6.32
N SER A 622 -23.78 -0.40 6.28
CA SER A 622 -25.17 -0.84 6.49
C SER A 622 -25.38 -1.56 7.85
N PRO A 623 -25.28 -0.84 8.98
CA PRO A 623 -25.62 -1.42 10.30
C PRO A 623 -27.10 -1.88 10.35
N PRO A 624 -27.46 -2.84 11.24
CA PRO A 624 -26.65 -3.40 12.31
C PRO A 624 -25.65 -4.47 11.84
N LYS A 625 -24.42 -4.43 12.38
CA LYS A 625 -23.36 -5.43 12.11
C LYS A 625 -22.54 -5.76 13.35
N GLU A 626 -22.09 -7.02 13.42
CA GLU A 626 -21.26 -7.55 14.49
C GLU A 626 -19.77 -7.25 14.25
N VAL A 627 -19.06 -6.91 15.31
CA VAL A 627 -17.60 -6.69 15.35
C VAL A 627 -16.99 -7.54 16.45
N GLU A 628 -15.95 -8.33 16.13
CA GLU A 628 -15.16 -9.09 17.09
C GLU A 628 -13.95 -8.27 17.54
N PHE A 629 -13.76 -8.15 18.85
CA PHE A 629 -12.62 -7.52 19.50
C PHE A 629 -11.64 -8.58 19.99
N THR A 630 -10.34 -8.36 19.78
CA THR A 630 -9.26 -9.18 20.33
C THR A 630 -8.30 -8.30 21.13
N ALA A 631 -8.14 -8.61 22.42
CA ALA A 631 -7.20 -7.96 23.32
C ALA A 631 -5.98 -8.86 23.57
N VAL A 632 -4.77 -8.30 23.50
CA VAL A 632 -3.51 -8.96 23.85
C VAL A 632 -2.81 -8.17 24.96
N THR A 633 -2.43 -8.85 26.03
CA THR A 633 -1.78 -8.29 27.24
C THR A 633 -0.49 -9.06 27.55
N GLN A 634 0.39 -8.48 28.37
CA GLN A 634 1.64 -9.09 28.83
C GLN A 634 1.81 -8.83 30.33
N VAL A 635 2.26 -9.84 31.08
CA VAL A 635 2.59 -9.74 32.51
C VAL A 635 3.92 -10.43 32.74
N ASP A 636 4.92 -9.70 33.27
CA ASP A 636 6.22 -10.25 33.64
C ASP A 636 6.26 -10.46 35.16
N GLY A 637 6.38 -11.71 35.63
CA GLY A 637 6.49 -12.02 37.06
C GLY A 637 5.16 -12.05 37.84
N GLY A 638 4.04 -12.34 37.20
CA GLY A 638 2.71 -12.49 37.82
C GLY A 638 1.64 -13.10 36.88
N GLU A 639 0.36 -13.04 37.26
CA GLU A 639 -0.77 -13.55 36.45
C GLU A 639 -1.86 -12.49 36.20
N MET A 640 -2.55 -12.58 35.07
CA MET A 640 -3.77 -11.79 34.77
C MET A 640 -4.95 -12.25 35.65
N THR A 641 -5.84 -11.32 36.00
CA THR A 641 -7.04 -11.60 36.79
C THR A 641 -8.34 -11.23 36.07
N SER A 642 -8.39 -10.08 35.38
CA SER A 642 -9.56 -9.67 34.61
C SER A 642 -9.24 -8.69 33.48
N VAL A 643 -10.11 -8.65 32.47
CA VAL A 643 -10.11 -7.67 31.37
C VAL A 643 -11.52 -7.09 31.19
N THR A 644 -11.64 -5.80 30.88
CA THR A 644 -12.94 -5.12 30.69
C THR A 644 -12.94 -4.32 29.39
N PHE A 645 -13.92 -4.60 28.51
CA PHE A 645 -14.11 -3.97 27.21
C PHE A 645 -15.18 -2.86 27.28
N ASN A 646 -14.87 -1.69 26.75
CA ASN A 646 -15.84 -0.63 26.46
C ASN A 646 -15.89 -0.41 24.94
N PHE A 647 -17.08 -0.36 24.35
CA PHE A 647 -17.27 -0.33 22.90
C PHE A 647 -17.42 1.08 22.29
N GLY A 648 -17.50 2.12 23.12
CA GLY A 648 -17.52 3.52 22.70
C GLY A 648 -18.85 4.02 22.12
N ASP A 649 -19.88 3.18 22.04
CA ASP A 649 -21.22 3.50 21.55
C ASP A 649 -22.24 3.80 22.66
N GLY A 650 -21.77 3.84 23.91
CA GLY A 650 -22.62 4.05 25.09
C GLY A 650 -23.22 2.77 25.69
N SER A 651 -22.94 1.60 25.10
CA SER A 651 -23.31 0.31 25.71
C SER A 651 -22.53 0.05 27.02
N PRO A 652 -23.11 -0.71 27.98
CA PRO A 652 -22.42 -1.05 29.23
C PRO A 652 -21.10 -1.82 28.99
N PRO A 653 -20.00 -1.48 29.70
CA PRO A 653 -18.75 -2.23 29.59
C PRO A 653 -18.89 -3.70 30.00
N GLN A 654 -18.14 -4.59 29.35
CA GLN A 654 -18.19 -6.04 29.59
C GLN A 654 -16.87 -6.55 30.20
N LYS A 655 -16.95 -7.14 31.39
CA LYS A 655 -15.80 -7.68 32.16
C LYS A 655 -15.69 -9.21 32.01
N ILE A 656 -14.48 -9.70 31.76
CA ILE A 656 -14.11 -11.12 31.68
C ILE A 656 -13.05 -11.41 32.75
N ASN A 657 -13.34 -12.35 33.67
CA ASN A 657 -12.35 -12.85 34.62
C ASN A 657 -11.52 -13.95 33.97
N THR A 658 -10.21 -13.73 33.83
CA THR A 658 -9.35 -14.55 32.98
C THR A 658 -7.89 -14.45 33.38
N LYS A 659 -7.19 -15.59 33.29
CA LYS A 659 -5.71 -15.66 33.36
C LYS A 659 -5.06 -15.60 31.98
N GLN A 660 -5.86 -15.65 30.91
CA GLN A 660 -5.36 -15.66 29.55
C GLN A 660 -4.86 -14.27 29.15
N LEU A 661 -3.71 -14.24 28.49
CA LEU A 661 -3.12 -13.02 27.96
C LEU A 661 -3.82 -12.52 26.68
N VAL A 662 -4.61 -13.39 26.02
CA VAL A 662 -5.40 -13.07 24.83
C VAL A 662 -6.86 -13.32 25.12
N ASN A 663 -7.73 -12.32 24.89
CA ASN A 663 -9.17 -12.42 25.15
C ASN A 663 -9.98 -11.87 23.97
N LYS A 664 -11.14 -12.46 23.70
CA LYS A 664 -12.01 -12.11 22.57
C LYS A 664 -13.45 -11.85 23.02
N ILE A 665 -14.11 -10.89 22.38
CA ILE A 665 -15.53 -10.56 22.62
C ILE A 665 -16.19 -10.01 21.37
N LYS A 666 -17.50 -10.19 21.20
CA LYS A 666 -18.27 -9.68 20.06
C LYS A 666 -19.26 -8.61 20.50
N HIS A 667 -19.47 -7.60 19.67
CA HIS A 667 -20.40 -6.50 19.92
C HIS A 667 -21.12 -6.05 18.64
N ASN A 668 -22.38 -5.64 18.75
CA ASN A 668 -23.20 -5.20 17.61
C ASN A 668 -23.33 -3.67 17.60
N TYR A 669 -22.91 -3.04 16.51
CA TYR A 669 -23.12 -1.61 16.28
C TYR A 669 -24.37 -1.41 15.42
N THR A 670 -25.32 -0.61 15.90
CA THR A 670 -26.64 -0.40 15.28
C THR A 670 -26.77 0.93 14.56
N LEU A 671 -25.96 1.93 14.90
CA LEU A 671 -26.02 3.27 14.32
C LEU A 671 -24.72 3.61 13.57
N PRO A 672 -24.79 4.35 12.45
CA PRO A 672 -23.60 4.89 11.79
C PRO A 672 -22.86 5.85 12.72
N GLY A 673 -21.54 5.91 12.62
CA GLY A 673 -20.71 6.71 13.50
C GLY A 673 -19.29 6.20 13.66
N LYS A 674 -18.48 6.99 14.35
CA LYS A 674 -17.10 6.65 14.71
C LYS A 674 -17.04 6.41 16.21
N TYR A 675 -16.78 5.16 16.60
CA TYR A 675 -16.77 4.72 17.99
C TYR A 675 -15.36 4.37 18.44
N GLU A 676 -14.94 4.87 19.61
CA GLU A 676 -13.65 4.53 20.22
C GLU A 676 -13.84 3.47 21.31
N ALA A 677 -13.53 2.22 20.97
CA ALA A 677 -13.53 1.13 21.91
C ALA A 677 -12.19 1.04 22.65
N TYR A 678 -12.20 0.68 23.92
CA TYR A 678 -11.00 0.59 24.74
C TYR A 678 -11.06 -0.53 25.79
N LEU A 679 -9.88 -0.93 26.28
CA LEU A 679 -9.70 -2.00 27.25
C LEU A 679 -9.08 -1.49 28.57
N THR A 680 -9.54 -2.04 29.70
CA THR A 680 -8.88 -1.95 31.02
C THR A 680 -8.64 -3.35 31.60
N PHE A 681 -7.66 -3.53 32.47
CA PHE A 681 -7.33 -4.86 33.00
C PHE A 681 -6.60 -4.85 34.36
N GLU A 682 -6.65 -6.00 35.05
CA GLU A 682 -6.10 -6.21 36.39
C GLU A 682 -5.19 -7.46 36.42
N ALA A 683 -4.02 -7.36 37.05
CA ALA A 683 -3.06 -8.45 37.25
C ALA A 683 -2.51 -8.45 38.70
N THR A 684 -1.86 -9.54 39.12
CA THR A 684 -1.27 -9.65 40.47
C THR A 684 -0.14 -8.65 40.72
N THR A 685 0.47 -8.11 39.65
CA THR A 685 1.55 -7.11 39.69
C THR A 685 1.03 -5.67 39.57
N GLY A 686 -0.29 -5.45 39.44
CA GLY A 686 -0.93 -4.13 39.36
C GLY A 686 -2.12 -4.07 38.39
N SER A 687 -2.72 -2.89 38.24
CA SER A 687 -3.88 -2.67 37.36
C SER A 687 -3.66 -1.49 36.41
N VAL A 688 -4.26 -1.56 35.21
CA VAL A 688 -4.25 -0.46 34.23
C VAL A 688 -5.67 0.09 34.11
N GLN A 689 -5.90 1.25 34.75
CA GLN A 689 -7.20 1.92 34.82
C GLN A 689 -7.39 2.98 33.72
N THR A 690 -6.29 3.58 33.23
CA THR A 690 -6.32 4.52 32.10
C THR A 690 -5.76 3.82 30.85
N PRO A 691 -6.57 3.58 29.81
CA PRO A 691 -6.14 2.82 28.65
C PRO A 691 -5.04 3.58 27.87
N PRO A 692 -3.84 2.99 27.68
CA PRO A 692 -2.85 3.53 26.75
C PRO A 692 -3.35 3.47 25.31
N ALA A 693 -2.76 4.25 24.39
CA ALA A 693 -3.23 4.35 23.00
C ALA A 693 -3.32 2.99 22.26
N GLN A 694 -2.42 2.05 22.55
CA GLN A 694 -2.43 0.68 22.01
C GLN A 694 -3.59 -0.20 22.51
N CYS A 695 -4.30 0.25 23.55
CA CYS A 695 -5.46 -0.40 24.15
C CYS A 695 -6.78 0.26 23.71
N LYS A 696 -6.74 1.03 22.63
CA LYS A 696 -7.88 1.68 21.98
C LYS A 696 -7.95 1.23 20.52
N THR A 697 -9.15 1.07 19.99
CA THR A 697 -9.40 0.84 18.57
C THR A 697 -10.61 1.66 18.13
N THR A 698 -10.62 2.09 16.88
CA THR A 698 -11.73 2.86 16.31
C THR A 698 -12.53 2.00 15.35
N ILE A 699 -13.84 2.01 15.52
CA ILE A 699 -14.81 1.35 14.66
C ILE A 699 -15.51 2.44 13.86
N THR A 700 -15.46 2.32 12.55
CA THR A 700 -16.20 3.23 11.66
C THR A 700 -17.42 2.50 11.11
N VAL A 701 -18.58 3.08 11.32
CA VAL A 701 -19.85 2.54 10.83
C VAL A 701 -20.41 3.55 9.85
N THR A 702 -20.50 3.16 8.58
CA THR A 702 -21.05 4.03 7.53
C THR A 702 -22.34 3.46 6.97
N ASP A 703 -23.19 4.36 6.49
CA ASP A 703 -24.38 3.98 5.75
C ASP A 703 -24.57 4.95 4.58
N GLN A 704 -24.67 4.43 3.37
CA GLN A 704 -24.89 5.23 2.16
C GLN A 704 -25.90 4.49 1.30
N LYS A 705 -26.96 5.20 0.89
CA LYS A 705 -28.04 4.63 0.09
C LYS A 705 -28.44 5.59 -1.01
N PHE A 706 -28.89 5.03 -2.12
CA PHE A 706 -29.48 5.75 -3.24
C PHE A 706 -30.96 5.43 -3.33
N ILE A 707 -31.76 6.33 -3.91
CA ILE A 707 -33.16 6.10 -4.24
C ILE A 707 -33.44 6.43 -5.69
N LYS A 708 -34.43 5.74 -6.24
CA LYS A 708 -35.16 6.08 -7.45
C LYS A 708 -36.64 5.92 -7.14
N LEU A 709 -37.41 6.98 -7.33
CA LEU A 709 -38.87 6.98 -7.15
C LEU A 709 -39.52 7.49 -8.44
N VAL A 710 -40.70 6.98 -8.76
CA VAL A 710 -41.51 7.47 -9.87
C VAL A 710 -42.95 7.69 -9.40
N ALA A 711 -43.48 8.88 -9.68
CA ALA A 711 -44.87 9.22 -9.39
C ALA A 711 -45.56 9.65 -10.68
N ASN A 712 -46.82 9.25 -10.85
CA ASN A 712 -47.68 9.72 -11.90
C ASN A 712 -48.34 11.03 -11.43
N MET A 713 -48.00 12.13 -12.07
CA MET A 713 -48.49 13.47 -11.76
C MET A 713 -49.88 13.74 -12.35
N THR A 714 -50.33 12.91 -13.30
CA THR A 714 -51.62 13.05 -13.97
C THR A 714 -52.69 12.17 -13.31
N GLN A 715 -52.31 11.00 -12.79
CA GLN A 715 -53.16 10.16 -11.97
C GLN A 715 -53.05 10.60 -10.50
N LEU A 716 -54.15 11.13 -9.96
CA LEU A 716 -54.21 11.64 -8.60
C LEU A 716 -55.07 10.72 -7.72
N THR A 717 -54.66 10.61 -6.46
CA THR A 717 -55.49 10.04 -5.36
C THR A 717 -56.68 10.97 -5.06
N GLU A 718 -57.66 10.48 -4.29
CA GLU A 718 -58.86 11.28 -3.90
C GLU A 718 -58.48 12.61 -3.22
N ASP A 719 -57.36 12.65 -2.51
CA ASP A 719 -56.81 13.85 -1.85
C ASP A 719 -56.04 14.79 -2.81
N GLY A 720 -56.05 14.52 -4.12
CA GLY A 720 -55.37 15.33 -5.14
C GLY A 720 -53.85 15.15 -5.20
N LYS A 721 -53.28 14.11 -4.55
CA LYS A 721 -51.83 13.83 -4.58
C LYS A 721 -51.45 12.87 -5.72
N PRO A 722 -50.27 13.05 -6.35
CA PRO A 722 -49.72 12.10 -7.34
C PRO A 722 -49.70 10.66 -6.83
N THR A 723 -50.07 9.71 -7.68
CA THR A 723 -49.98 8.27 -7.35
C THR A 723 -48.58 7.72 -7.62
N ASP A 724 -48.16 6.69 -6.88
CA ASP A 724 -46.96 5.91 -7.24
C ASP A 724 -47.14 5.27 -8.62
N ALA A 725 -46.16 5.45 -9.52
CA ALA A 725 -46.19 4.85 -10.86
C ALA A 725 -45.42 3.53 -10.94
N ASN A 726 -44.64 3.18 -9.90
CA ASN A 726 -43.84 1.97 -9.90
C ASN A 726 -44.75 0.73 -9.87
N GLY A 727 -44.67 -0.11 -10.91
CA GLY A 727 -45.55 -1.25 -11.14
C GLY A 727 -46.99 -0.88 -11.50
N LYS A 728 -47.30 0.39 -11.80
CA LYS A 728 -48.65 0.86 -12.16
C LYS A 728 -48.68 1.36 -13.60
N THR A 729 -49.79 1.10 -14.29
CA THR A 729 -49.91 1.44 -15.72
C THR A 729 -50.12 2.94 -15.94
N ALA A 730 -49.19 3.58 -16.64
CA ALA A 730 -49.33 4.93 -17.16
C ALA A 730 -50.08 4.94 -18.50
N LYS A 731 -50.94 5.94 -18.70
CA LYS A 731 -51.72 6.15 -19.92
C LYS A 731 -51.00 7.10 -20.87
N ALA A 732 -51.36 7.05 -22.15
CA ALA A 732 -50.90 8.01 -23.14
C ALA A 732 -51.15 9.45 -22.64
N GLY A 733 -50.11 10.28 -22.65
CA GLY A 733 -50.18 11.67 -22.19
C GLY A 733 -49.96 11.89 -20.68
N ASP A 734 -49.87 10.84 -19.86
CA ASP A 734 -49.54 10.97 -18.42
C ASP A 734 -48.15 11.60 -18.24
N VAL A 735 -47.99 12.41 -17.19
CA VAL A 735 -46.71 12.99 -16.81
C VAL A 735 -46.15 12.21 -15.62
N LEU A 736 -44.96 11.64 -15.79
CA LEU A 736 -44.24 10.91 -14.76
C LEU A 736 -43.14 11.80 -14.18
N ARG A 737 -43.08 11.90 -12.85
CA ARG A 737 -42.00 12.57 -12.11
C ARG A 737 -41.08 11.51 -11.54
N TYR A 738 -39.82 11.55 -11.94
CA TYR A 738 -38.74 10.73 -11.41
C TYR A 738 -37.95 11.52 -10.37
N GLN A 739 -37.59 10.88 -9.27
CA GLN A 739 -36.73 11.45 -8.23
C GLN A 739 -35.56 10.52 -7.97
N ILE A 740 -34.35 11.06 -8.00
CA ILE A 740 -33.10 10.38 -7.64
C ILE A 740 -32.50 11.06 -6.43
N GLY A 741 -31.97 10.28 -5.50
CA GLY A 741 -31.45 10.83 -4.25
C GLY A 741 -30.30 10.03 -3.68
N ILE A 742 -29.52 10.69 -2.85
CA ILE A 742 -28.46 10.08 -2.04
C ILE A 742 -28.71 10.42 -0.56
N CYS A 743 -28.60 9.39 0.26
CA CYS A 743 -28.46 9.50 1.70
C CYS A 743 -27.02 9.15 2.06
N ASN A 744 -26.38 10.02 2.85
CA ASN A 744 -25.00 9.88 3.26
C ASN A 744 -24.91 9.93 4.80
N ALA A 745 -24.68 8.79 5.44
CA ALA A 745 -24.34 8.67 6.86
C ALA A 745 -22.94 8.03 7.00
N SER A 746 -21.97 8.55 6.25
CA SER A 746 -20.57 8.13 6.35
C SER A 746 -19.77 8.86 7.45
N GLY A 747 -20.33 9.90 8.07
CA GLY A 747 -19.61 10.79 8.98
C GLY A 747 -18.82 11.89 8.28
N GLU A 748 -18.75 11.89 6.94
CA GLU A 748 -18.04 12.89 6.14
C GLU A 748 -18.89 13.41 4.98
N THR A 749 -18.65 14.66 4.55
CA THR A 749 -19.33 15.25 3.39
C THR A 749 -18.72 14.72 2.10
N ILE A 750 -19.54 14.19 1.19
CA ILE A 750 -19.08 13.77 -0.15
C ILE A 750 -18.95 15.03 -1.01
N LYS A 751 -17.73 15.31 -1.49
CA LYS A 751 -17.44 16.52 -2.28
C LYS A 751 -17.65 16.28 -3.78
N ASN A 752 -18.11 17.31 -4.49
CA ASN A 752 -18.24 17.31 -5.96
C ASN A 752 -19.04 16.10 -6.51
N PHE A 753 -20.08 15.68 -5.81
CA PHE A 753 -20.96 14.60 -6.25
C PHE A 753 -21.76 15.03 -7.48
N VAL A 754 -21.74 14.21 -8.53
CA VAL A 754 -22.47 14.42 -9.79
C VAL A 754 -23.61 13.40 -9.85
N PHE A 755 -24.84 13.90 -9.99
CA PHE A 755 -25.97 13.04 -10.31
C PHE A 755 -25.97 12.76 -11.81
N GLU A 756 -26.05 11.49 -12.19
CA GLU A 756 -26.09 11.03 -13.58
C GLU A 756 -27.12 9.92 -13.70
N ASP A 757 -27.95 10.00 -14.74
CA ASP A 757 -29.09 9.12 -14.93
C ASP A 757 -29.26 8.75 -16.41
N ASN A 758 -29.27 7.46 -16.73
CA ASN A 758 -29.36 6.99 -18.12
C ASN A 758 -30.82 6.89 -18.55
N ILE A 759 -31.32 7.95 -19.19
CA ILE A 759 -32.72 8.04 -19.62
C ILE A 759 -32.98 7.45 -21.02
N THR A 760 -32.03 6.71 -21.59
CA THR A 760 -32.13 6.22 -22.98
C THR A 760 -33.37 5.36 -23.22
N ASP A 761 -33.64 4.42 -22.31
CA ASP A 761 -34.78 3.51 -22.41
C ASP A 761 -36.11 4.26 -22.21
N LEU A 762 -36.12 5.17 -21.24
CA LEU A 762 -37.24 6.02 -20.91
C LEU A 762 -37.72 6.84 -22.13
N LEU A 763 -36.80 7.29 -22.98
CA LEU A 763 -37.10 8.07 -24.19
C LEU A 763 -37.82 7.28 -25.31
N TYR A 764 -37.96 5.95 -25.20
CA TYR A 764 -38.74 5.19 -26.18
C TYR A 764 -40.23 5.54 -26.13
N TYR A 765 -40.81 5.54 -24.92
CA TYR A 765 -42.24 5.78 -24.72
C TYR A 765 -42.56 7.17 -24.17
N THR A 766 -41.54 7.96 -23.81
CA THR A 766 -41.76 9.28 -23.20
C THR A 766 -40.90 10.37 -23.85
N ASP A 767 -41.32 11.62 -23.66
CA ASP A 767 -40.55 12.82 -23.98
C ASP A 767 -40.20 13.55 -22.68
N VAL A 768 -38.95 14.00 -22.52
CA VAL A 768 -38.55 14.82 -21.36
C VAL A 768 -39.26 16.16 -21.43
N VAL A 769 -40.02 16.51 -20.39
CA VAL A 769 -40.73 17.79 -20.29
C VAL A 769 -40.05 18.78 -19.35
N ASP A 770 -39.30 18.29 -18.37
CA ASP A 770 -38.58 19.10 -17.39
C ASP A 770 -37.36 18.31 -16.92
N ALA A 771 -36.16 18.78 -17.24
CA ALA A 771 -34.90 18.14 -16.84
C ALA A 771 -34.48 18.47 -15.39
N GLY A 772 -35.25 19.32 -14.68
CA GLY A 772 -35.01 19.69 -13.28
C GLY A 772 -33.61 20.24 -13.00
N GLY A 773 -33.09 21.04 -13.94
CA GLY A 773 -31.75 21.63 -13.88
C GLY A 773 -30.61 20.71 -14.33
N GLY A 774 -30.92 19.51 -14.86
CA GLY A 774 -29.96 18.64 -15.51
C GLY A 774 -29.79 18.96 -17.00
N GLU A 775 -28.65 18.56 -17.57
CA GLU A 775 -28.33 18.65 -18.98
C GLU A 775 -28.30 17.25 -19.60
N ILE A 776 -28.94 17.07 -20.75
CA ILE A 776 -28.93 15.80 -21.48
C ILE A 776 -27.69 15.76 -22.37
N ILE A 777 -26.79 14.81 -22.10
CA ILE A 777 -25.62 14.51 -22.90
C ILE A 777 -25.92 13.31 -23.79
N SER A 778 -26.07 13.55 -25.09
CA SER A 778 -26.24 12.49 -26.10
C SER A 778 -24.87 12.01 -26.58
N THR A 779 -24.57 10.74 -26.32
CA THR A 779 -23.40 10.03 -26.88
C THR A 779 -23.85 8.96 -27.86
N THR A 780 -22.92 8.34 -28.60
CA THR A 780 -23.25 7.29 -29.58
C THR A 780 -23.94 6.10 -28.91
N GLY A 781 -25.27 6.10 -28.86
CA GLY A 781 -26.09 5.03 -28.31
C GLY A 781 -26.67 5.26 -26.91
N ALA A 782 -26.46 6.42 -26.27
CA ALA A 782 -27.03 6.72 -24.95
C ALA A 782 -27.37 8.21 -24.76
N ASN A 783 -28.42 8.48 -24.00
CA ASN A 783 -28.81 9.79 -23.50
C ASN A 783 -28.70 9.78 -21.97
N VAL A 784 -27.77 10.55 -21.43
CA VAL A 784 -27.52 10.64 -19.98
C VAL A 784 -27.91 12.03 -19.50
N LEU A 785 -28.79 12.08 -18.50
CA LEU A 785 -29.15 13.31 -17.80
C LEU A 785 -28.15 13.54 -16.65
N THR A 786 -27.43 14.65 -16.67
CA THR A 786 -26.41 14.99 -15.66
C THR A 786 -26.70 16.32 -14.98
N TRP A 787 -26.41 16.43 -13.67
CA TRP A 787 -26.53 17.68 -12.92
C TRP A 787 -25.16 18.20 -12.49
N LYS A 788 -25.05 19.52 -12.32
CA LYS A 788 -23.82 20.16 -11.84
C LYS A 788 -23.33 19.54 -10.52
N PRO A 789 -22.00 19.40 -10.34
CA PRO A 789 -21.41 18.86 -9.11
C PRO A 789 -21.89 19.63 -7.86
N LEU A 790 -22.17 18.91 -6.78
CA LEU A 790 -22.54 19.47 -5.48
C LEU A 790 -21.97 18.68 -4.31
N ASP A 791 -21.95 19.28 -3.13
CA ASP A 791 -21.54 18.61 -1.90
C ASP A 791 -22.73 17.92 -1.22
N VAL A 792 -22.57 16.65 -0.83
CA VAL A 792 -23.58 15.87 -0.11
C VAL A 792 -23.20 15.79 1.37
N PRO A 793 -23.86 16.55 2.26
CA PRO A 793 -23.54 16.54 3.68
C PRO A 793 -23.88 15.19 4.31
N THR A 794 -23.16 14.86 5.39
CA THR A 794 -23.46 13.66 6.17
C THR A 794 -24.62 13.89 7.13
N LEU A 795 -25.40 12.84 7.38
CA LEU A 795 -26.44 12.84 8.41
C LEU A 795 -25.83 12.95 9.82
N PRO A 796 -26.58 13.56 10.76
CA PRO A 796 -26.26 13.46 12.18
C PRO A 796 -26.18 11.99 12.61
N GLN A 797 -25.30 11.69 13.57
CA GLN A 797 -25.03 10.33 14.08
C GLN A 797 -26.28 9.62 14.66
N SER A 798 -27.34 10.38 14.98
CA SER A 798 -28.63 9.86 15.44
C SER A 798 -29.57 9.41 14.32
N LYS A 799 -29.19 9.54 13.04
CA LYS A 799 -30.00 9.19 11.87
C LYS A 799 -29.27 8.18 10.99
N ALA A 800 -30.04 7.28 10.39
CA ALA A 800 -29.56 6.27 9.44
C ALA A 800 -30.23 6.44 8.07
N CYS A 801 -29.65 5.87 7.01
CA CYS A 801 -30.26 5.86 5.69
C CYS A 801 -31.32 4.77 5.53
N SER A 802 -31.25 3.75 6.38
CA SER A 802 -32.21 2.64 6.43
C SER A 802 -32.78 2.45 7.84
N ASP A 803 -33.96 1.84 7.90
CA ASP A 803 -34.53 1.33 9.15
C ASP A 803 -33.81 0.05 9.61
N GLU A 804 -34.25 -0.49 10.75
CA GLU A 804 -33.72 -1.73 11.34
C GLU A 804 -33.81 -2.96 10.42
N ASN A 805 -34.67 -2.92 9.39
CA ASN A 805 -34.87 -3.98 8.40
C ASN A 805 -34.13 -3.70 7.08
N GLY A 806 -33.33 -2.64 7.02
CA GLY A 806 -32.57 -2.25 5.82
C GLY A 806 -33.39 -1.48 4.78
N LYS A 807 -34.65 -1.12 5.06
CA LYS A 807 -35.49 -0.35 4.12
C LYS A 807 -35.10 1.13 4.14
N PRO A 808 -35.00 1.80 2.98
CA PRO A 808 -34.68 3.23 2.90
C PRO A 808 -35.63 4.10 3.72
N ILE A 809 -35.07 5.02 4.51
CA ILE A 809 -35.82 6.08 5.21
C ILE A 809 -35.81 7.32 4.31
N TYR A 810 -36.87 7.49 3.52
CA TYR A 810 -36.92 8.51 2.46
C TYR A 810 -36.74 9.95 2.96
N GLU A 811 -37.17 10.29 4.19
CA GLU A 811 -36.96 11.63 4.77
C GLU A 811 -35.49 11.98 5.09
N ASN A 812 -34.60 10.99 5.09
CA ASN A 812 -33.19 11.16 5.46
C ASN A 812 -32.27 11.38 4.24
N TYR A 813 -32.82 11.48 3.03
CA TYR A 813 -32.04 11.75 1.82
C TYR A 813 -31.67 13.22 1.75
N THR A 814 -30.37 13.51 1.87
CA THR A 814 -29.85 14.88 2.06
C THR A 814 -29.77 15.67 0.76
N GLN A 815 -29.73 14.99 -0.39
CA GLN A 815 -29.74 15.60 -1.71
C GLN A 815 -30.63 14.79 -2.66
N VAL A 816 -31.61 15.46 -3.28
CA VAL A 816 -32.56 14.86 -4.22
C VAL A 816 -32.61 15.71 -5.49
N LYS A 817 -32.58 15.06 -6.65
CA LYS A 817 -32.87 15.66 -7.96
C LYS A 817 -34.13 15.05 -8.51
N GLU A 818 -34.87 15.84 -9.28
CA GLU A 818 -36.08 15.39 -9.94
C GLU A 818 -36.07 15.79 -11.41
N PHE A 819 -36.74 15.00 -12.24
CA PHE A 819 -37.03 15.34 -13.64
C PHE A 819 -38.40 14.76 -14.00
N LYS A 820 -39.03 15.33 -15.02
CA LYS A 820 -40.37 14.92 -15.47
C LYS A 820 -40.35 14.57 -16.94
N VAL A 821 -41.09 13.52 -17.27
CA VAL A 821 -41.28 13.04 -18.62
C VAL A 821 -42.75 12.85 -18.89
N LYS A 822 -43.15 12.95 -20.14
CA LYS A 822 -44.54 12.76 -20.57
C LYS A 822 -44.64 11.55 -21.47
N VAL A 823 -45.55 10.63 -21.16
CA VAL A 823 -45.85 9.47 -22.00
C VAL A 823 -46.36 9.96 -23.35
N LYS A 824 -45.76 9.48 -24.43
CA LYS A 824 -46.11 9.84 -25.81
C LYS A 824 -47.58 9.54 -26.09
N SER A 825 -48.22 10.40 -26.87
CA SER A 825 -49.62 10.29 -27.25
C SER A 825 -49.80 10.57 -28.76
N PRO A 826 -50.06 9.56 -29.61
CA PRO A 826 -50.26 8.14 -29.25
C PRO A 826 -48.95 7.46 -28.79
N VAL A 827 -49.07 6.41 -27.96
CA VAL A 827 -47.93 5.56 -27.59
C VAL A 827 -47.42 4.88 -28.86
N PRO A 828 -46.10 4.95 -29.18
CA PRO A 828 -45.56 4.33 -30.39
C PRO A 828 -45.86 2.83 -30.46
N ASN A 829 -46.30 2.31 -31.62
CA ASN A 829 -46.66 0.90 -31.85
C ASN A 829 -45.61 0.14 -32.70
N THR A 830 -44.44 0.73 -32.93
CA THR A 830 -43.39 0.21 -33.82
C THR A 830 -42.08 0.03 -33.04
N PRO A 831 -41.30 -1.04 -33.29
CA PRO A 831 -39.99 -1.18 -32.67
C PRO A 831 -39.07 -0.08 -33.20
N LEU A 832 -38.68 0.86 -32.33
CA LEU A 832 -37.82 2.01 -32.65
C LEU A 832 -36.33 1.65 -32.83
N LYS A 833 -35.97 0.36 -32.78
CA LYS A 833 -34.60 -0.12 -32.93
C LYS A 833 -34.50 -1.11 -34.09
N ALA A 834 -33.75 -0.74 -35.13
CA ALA A 834 -33.26 -1.68 -36.13
C ALA A 834 -32.27 -2.72 -35.56
N ALA A 835 -31.92 -2.62 -34.27
CA ALA A 835 -30.89 -3.42 -33.59
C ALA A 835 -31.38 -4.26 -32.39
N ASP A 836 -32.65 -4.20 -31.98
CA ASP A 836 -33.16 -4.96 -30.82
C ASP A 836 -34.59 -5.47 -31.06
N PRO A 837 -34.79 -6.80 -31.21
CA PRO A 837 -36.10 -7.42 -31.37
C PRO A 837 -37.04 -7.28 -30.15
N ASN A 838 -36.52 -6.90 -28.97
CA ASN A 838 -37.27 -6.81 -27.71
C ASN A 838 -37.59 -5.37 -27.29
N GLY A 839 -37.20 -4.34 -28.06
CA GLY A 839 -37.43 -2.92 -27.72
C GLY A 839 -38.88 -2.44 -27.75
N PHE A 840 -39.85 -3.37 -27.75
CA PHE A 840 -41.28 -3.12 -27.66
C PHE A 840 -41.86 -4.01 -26.54
N ASP A 841 -41.55 -3.66 -25.30
CA ASP A 841 -41.97 -4.33 -24.07
C ASP A 841 -43.09 -3.59 -23.31
N CYS A 842 -43.48 -2.40 -23.79
CA CYS A 842 -44.49 -1.55 -23.17
C CYS A 842 -44.20 -1.20 -21.71
N GLU A 843 -42.92 -1.12 -21.35
CA GLU A 843 -42.46 -0.82 -20.00
C GLU A 843 -41.51 0.36 -20.05
N VAL A 844 -41.79 1.42 -19.30
CA VAL A 844 -40.83 2.51 -19.09
C VAL A 844 -39.98 2.12 -17.90
N THR A 845 -38.74 1.71 -18.17
CA THR A 845 -37.80 1.28 -17.14
C THR A 845 -36.71 2.32 -16.97
N ASP A 846 -36.34 2.54 -15.72
CA ASP A 846 -35.31 3.51 -15.40
C ASP A 846 -34.59 3.09 -14.11
N GLU A 847 -33.26 3.20 -14.11
CA GLU A 847 -32.41 2.68 -13.04
C GLU A 847 -31.37 3.72 -12.63
N PHE A 848 -31.31 3.99 -11.32
CA PHE A 848 -30.28 4.84 -10.75
C PHE A 848 -29.55 4.09 -9.63
N ARG A 849 -28.26 3.80 -9.83
CA ARG A 849 -27.36 3.19 -8.83
C ARG A 849 -28.00 1.96 -8.15
N ALA A 850 -28.43 0.97 -8.94
CA ALA A 850 -29.11 -0.26 -8.52
C ALA A 850 -30.55 -0.10 -7.99
N ASN A 851 -31.15 1.08 -8.11
CA ASN A 851 -32.58 1.30 -7.81
C ASN A 851 -33.36 1.41 -9.12
N ARG A 852 -34.01 0.31 -9.51
CA ARG A 852 -34.85 0.24 -10.71
C ARG A 852 -36.30 0.58 -10.36
N VAL A 853 -36.90 1.46 -11.15
CA VAL A 853 -38.35 1.66 -11.20
C VAL A 853 -38.86 1.23 -12.56
N SER A 854 -40.07 0.68 -12.58
CA SER A 854 -40.70 0.17 -13.79
C SER A 854 -42.12 0.68 -13.84
N THR A 855 -42.49 1.36 -14.92
CA THR A 855 -43.85 1.86 -15.13
C THR A 855 -44.41 1.26 -16.42
N PRO A 856 -45.29 0.25 -16.33
CA PRO A 856 -45.99 -0.26 -17.51
C PRO A 856 -46.74 0.86 -18.25
N VAL A 857 -46.80 0.81 -19.57
CA VAL A 857 -47.52 1.78 -20.41
C VAL A 857 -48.66 1.08 -21.14
N ALA A 858 -49.83 1.73 -21.22
CA ALA A 858 -50.99 1.21 -21.95
C ALA A 858 -50.77 1.25 -23.49
N CYS A 859 -50.03 0.28 -24.02
CA CYS A 859 -49.87 0.06 -25.46
C CYS A 859 -51.16 -0.46 -26.12
N SER A 860 -51.34 -0.13 -27.40
CA SER A 860 -52.45 -0.70 -28.17
C SER A 860 -52.19 -2.18 -28.52
N THR A 861 -53.24 -3.00 -28.52
CA THR A 861 -53.14 -4.41 -28.94
C THR A 861 -52.92 -4.48 -30.45
N ILE A 862 -51.69 -4.76 -30.87
CA ILE A 862 -51.39 -5.03 -32.28
C ILE A 862 -51.92 -6.43 -32.59
N LYS A 863 -52.76 -6.59 -33.63
CA LYS A 863 -53.02 -7.91 -34.23
C LYS A 863 -51.68 -8.44 -34.74
N LEU A 864 -51.13 -9.46 -34.09
CA LEU A 864 -50.03 -10.25 -34.65
C LEU A 864 -50.51 -10.85 -35.96
N ILE A 865 -50.09 -10.26 -37.09
CA ILE A 865 -50.03 -11.00 -38.34
C ILE A 865 -48.93 -12.02 -38.11
N GLU A 866 -49.31 -13.29 -37.97
CA GLU A 866 -48.38 -14.40 -37.88
C GLU A 866 -47.31 -14.27 -38.95
N SER A 867 -46.07 -14.48 -38.51
CA SER A 867 -44.84 -14.44 -39.27
C SER A 867 -45.04 -14.88 -40.71
N ARG A 868 -45.07 -13.88 -41.59
CA ARG A 868 -44.90 -13.98 -43.03
C ARG A 868 -43.84 -15.03 -43.34
N ASN A 869 -44.22 -16.00 -44.18
CA ASN A 869 -43.31 -16.92 -44.86
C ASN A 869 -42.01 -16.21 -45.23
N PRO A 870 -40.84 -16.88 -45.10
CA PRO A 870 -39.56 -16.28 -45.41
C PRO A 870 -39.62 -15.67 -46.81
N LEU A 871 -39.36 -14.36 -46.90
CA LEU A 871 -38.97 -13.75 -48.16
C LEU A 871 -37.84 -14.61 -48.75
N PRO A 872 -37.88 -15.00 -50.04
CA PRO A 872 -36.82 -15.80 -50.63
C PRO A 872 -35.51 -15.03 -50.48
N ARG A 873 -34.51 -15.70 -49.90
CA ARG A 873 -33.14 -15.22 -49.79
C ARG A 873 -32.67 -14.67 -51.15
N THR A 874 -32.39 -13.37 -51.22
CA THR A 874 -31.53 -12.82 -52.26
C THR A 874 -30.11 -13.31 -52.00
N GLY A 875 -29.74 -14.39 -52.69
CA GLY A 875 -28.41 -14.99 -52.58
C GLY A 875 -28.22 -16.31 -53.34
N SER A 876 -29.29 -16.93 -53.85
CA SER A 876 -29.19 -18.15 -54.67
C SER A 876 -29.82 -18.02 -56.06
N GLY A 877 -30.55 -16.94 -56.36
CA GLY A 877 -31.24 -16.77 -57.66
C GLY A 877 -30.29 -16.67 -58.85
N TRP A 878 -29.20 -15.92 -58.72
CA TRP A 878 -28.18 -15.86 -59.77
C TRP A 878 -27.41 -17.17 -59.92
N ALA A 879 -27.09 -17.86 -58.83
CA ALA A 879 -26.37 -19.14 -58.87
C ALA A 879 -27.25 -20.27 -59.44
N LEU A 880 -28.50 -20.40 -59.02
CA LEU A 880 -29.46 -21.38 -59.54
C LEU A 880 -29.91 -21.04 -60.97
N GLY A 881 -30.06 -19.75 -61.29
CA GLY A 881 -30.32 -19.28 -62.65
C GLY A 881 -29.16 -19.58 -63.60
N LEU A 882 -27.91 -19.40 -63.16
CA LEU A 882 -26.72 -19.77 -63.92
C LEU A 882 -26.58 -21.29 -64.05
N ILE A 883 -26.76 -22.06 -62.97
CA ILE A 883 -26.72 -23.53 -63.03
C ILE A 883 -27.82 -24.07 -63.96
N GLY A 884 -29.04 -23.52 -63.89
CA GLY A 884 -30.14 -23.87 -64.79
C GLY A 884 -29.84 -23.52 -66.24
N PHE A 885 -29.27 -22.33 -66.50
CA PHE A 885 -28.84 -21.92 -67.84
C PHE A 885 -27.73 -22.82 -68.39
N PHE A 886 -26.72 -23.16 -67.59
CA PHE A 886 -25.63 -24.04 -68.00
C PHE A 886 -26.09 -25.50 -68.19
N ALA A 887 -26.94 -26.03 -67.33
CA ALA A 887 -27.51 -27.36 -67.49
C ALA A 887 -28.39 -27.46 -68.74
N ALA A 888 -29.21 -26.43 -69.02
CA ALA A 888 -30.00 -26.34 -70.23
C ALA A 888 -29.11 -26.23 -71.48
N ALA A 889 -28.05 -25.41 -71.45
CA ALA A 889 -27.10 -25.27 -72.55
C ALA A 889 -26.31 -26.57 -72.80
N SER A 890 -25.83 -27.25 -71.77
CA SER A 890 -25.15 -28.54 -71.88
C SER A 890 -26.07 -29.64 -72.41
N THR A 891 -27.32 -29.69 -71.93
CA THR A 891 -28.34 -30.64 -72.42
C THR A 891 -28.68 -30.37 -73.89
N PHE A 892 -28.86 -29.11 -74.25
CA PHE A 892 -29.10 -28.69 -75.64
C PHE A 892 -27.94 -29.08 -76.56
N LEU A 893 -26.69 -28.83 -76.15
CA LEU A 893 -25.51 -29.19 -76.93
C LEU A 893 -25.31 -30.72 -77.04
N PHE A 894 -25.66 -31.48 -75.98
CA PHE A 894 -25.64 -32.95 -76.02
C PHE A 894 -26.64 -33.52 -77.03
N PHE A 895 -27.90 -33.06 -77.00
CA PHE A 895 -28.90 -33.48 -77.96
C PHE A 895 -28.58 -33.01 -79.39
N ARG A 896 -27.98 -31.82 -79.54
CA ARG A 896 -27.52 -31.31 -80.84
C ARG A 896 -26.41 -32.17 -81.43
N ASN A 897 -25.42 -32.57 -80.62
CA ASN A 897 -24.35 -33.48 -81.03
C ASN A 897 -24.89 -34.87 -81.40
N ARG A 898 -25.91 -35.36 -80.69
CA ARG A 898 -26.55 -36.66 -80.99
C ARG A 898 -27.37 -36.62 -82.29
N MET A 899 -28.07 -35.51 -82.56
CA MET A 899 -28.74 -35.27 -83.85
C MET A 899 -27.73 -35.25 -84.99
N LEU A 900 -26.63 -34.51 -84.85
CA LEU A 900 -25.57 -34.44 -85.86
C LEU A 900 -24.95 -35.80 -86.17
N LYS A 901 -24.74 -36.66 -85.17
CA LYS A 901 -24.24 -38.02 -85.39
C LYS A 901 -25.22 -38.87 -86.23
N LYS A 902 -26.52 -38.76 -85.95
CA LYS A 902 -27.55 -39.43 -86.77
C LYS A 902 -27.63 -38.86 -88.18
N GLU A 903 -27.47 -37.54 -88.35
CA GLU A 903 -27.42 -36.89 -89.65
C GLU A 903 -26.19 -37.36 -90.45
N LEU A 904 -25.03 -37.55 -89.80
CA LEU A 904 -23.81 -38.08 -90.42
C LEU A 904 -23.95 -39.56 -90.81
N GLU A 905 -24.49 -40.41 -89.93
CA GLU A 905 -24.77 -41.83 -90.22
C GLU A 905 -25.77 -42.01 -91.37
N LEU A 906 -26.74 -41.09 -91.50
CA LEU A 906 -27.68 -41.06 -92.64
C LEU A 906 -26.98 -40.66 -93.93
N VAL A 907 -26.09 -39.66 -93.90
CA VAL A 907 -25.30 -39.27 -95.08
C VAL A 907 -24.37 -40.40 -95.50
N GLU A 908 -23.69 -41.05 -94.55
CA GLU A 908 -22.79 -42.19 -94.81
C GLU A 908 -23.53 -43.37 -95.45
N LYS A 909 -24.71 -43.75 -94.92
CA LYS A 909 -25.57 -44.78 -95.52
C LYS A 909 -26.11 -44.40 -96.90
N LEU A 910 -26.46 -43.14 -97.12
CA LEU A 910 -26.92 -42.67 -98.43
C LEU A 910 -25.78 -42.64 -99.46
N THR A 911 -24.54 -42.37 -99.04
CA THR A 911 -23.36 -42.48 -99.92
C THR A 911 -22.96 -43.92 -100.20
N GLU A 912 -23.18 -44.87 -99.28
CA GLU A 912 -22.95 -46.30 -99.51
C GLU A 912 -24.02 -46.94 -100.42
N GLU A 913 -25.27 -46.49 -100.36
CA GLU A 913 -26.35 -46.95 -101.28
C GLU A 913 -26.17 -46.45 -102.73
N GLU A 914 -25.56 -45.28 -102.95
CA GLU A 914 -25.25 -44.80 -104.31
C GLU A 914 -23.99 -45.46 -104.92
N TYR A 915 -22.98 -45.80 -104.13
CA TYR A 915 -21.79 -46.51 -104.64
C TYR A 915 -22.02 -48.03 -104.84
N GLY A 916 -23.14 -48.57 -104.36
CA GLY A 916 -23.60 -49.93 -104.66
C GLY A 916 -24.38 -50.09 -105.98
N LYS A 917 -24.60 -49.00 -106.73
CA LYS A 917 -25.16 -49.00 -108.10
C LYS A 917 -24.29 -48.16 -109.04
N SER A 918 -23.10 -48.66 -109.33
CA SER A 918 -22.43 -48.48 -110.63
C SER A 918 -21.92 -49.82 -111.11
#